data_AF-A0A2S9XB95-F1
#
_entry.id   AF-A0A2S9XB95-F1
#
_cell.length_a   1.000
_cell.length_b   1.000
_cell.length_c   1.000
_cell.angle_alpha   90.00
_cell.angle_beta   90.00
_cell.angle_gamma   90.00
#
_symmetry.space_group_name_H-M   'P 1'
#
loop_
_entity.id
_entity.type
_entity.pdbx_description
1 polymer ?
#
loop_
_entity_poly.entity_id
_entity_poly.type
_entity_poly.pdbx_seq_one_letter_code
_entity_poly.pdbx_strand_id
1 'polypeptide(L)'
;MEFSWSLMAMYAMIGVQSPQRLLMKKPLGKHETYIRMQNNIDQRVLVQLYLRNLQRVVQSKSWVLEPGETSPKRVEEAFIAAYFSQFGLTWDGWFCVLHVPGGSEEGTYISRPGGNGSIANPEYLNVDLSPSDAGVFNTFTISTSDFQVNLAKHSNHSRMNKVRDFRDVQHVFLLMLENRSFDQILGNSGLPDIAHASAGSDYNEVDGQKIYFASGAKPRISVDPHHEFDDILEQLCGKGAKLGADGSYPPILKSKATLFAQQYRDIDPEAGPDSQPSLDNDLAPGSDVVLFGSGVPNVGIEREGFSSAMCRVDGGQALLSILDSVKGNVDLSLQVAEATSPAITRLNGHSDNWVVAYVDPNAKLCLARNLNTPPNYGVAHGTSPAMTALSNGSDWVCAFVGADDLLQFYTSSNNLNTPSVQVLAGTSPSISACPNGDYVAAIIGADYHVELVYGNGDFHSYSNCKPNPQTRPSVAVRPNGDWAFAYQNTDNQLTVYTQIEGQGKRHSTGIPMMASTSPSLVANGNKGWFVAIQGAEGAVQVLTHEAVSLYIGEPMDSTSSPQLSNRASGGWQLAYKTQAGNPALINSIGDTPIYAPPSDIMTGFNTPVQLPVLYTLADKFEVCDKWFSSLPGPTWPNRFFSLCASSGDLDDSPSGAEISESMTFFEYEPKGGTMFTQLPKTNWPGSSTPLTYRIYNDALYPGTHRYKSQFAYQPDRSKGSTGSGWMPIGMALEGASWSDWYSLDRFARDLNAPYEAAFTLIEPHYGNARGDTYQGGSSQHPRDDYYGGEALIRAVYETLRSSPLWFNSLLIITYDEHGGFYDSRPPGPAVSPQAGLRGSKKGFNFETLGPRVPAVLVSPLVGDGKCSTTYDHAVIPATIEDIFDMKPMSDRDAASTSLTHRLKYKLGSDEGPRTDCPRVLPPPAKPYANAEQQEAAADSALPEQGNLRGAMQIALKLALQLSSDEERPGVIAHYKSLQTRQDLDGFMKYVAERLEQAQAERDKAEDAAQVKV
;
A
#
# COMPACT_ATOMS: atom_id res chain seq x y z
N MET A 1 32.62 33.03 -34.02
CA MET A 1 32.38 32.65 -35.44
C MET A 1 33.66 32.54 -36.27
N GLU A 2 34.82 33.08 -35.87
CA GLU A 2 36.06 32.96 -36.67
C GLU A 2 36.84 31.64 -36.48
N PHE A 3 36.57 30.85 -35.43
CA PHE A 3 37.26 29.57 -35.18
C PHE A 3 36.75 28.40 -36.06
N SER A 4 35.58 28.53 -36.71
CA SER A 4 34.99 27.45 -37.52
C SER A 4 35.51 27.38 -38.95
N TRP A 5 36.08 28.46 -39.48
CA TRP A 5 36.60 28.52 -40.84
C TRP A 5 37.98 27.85 -40.99
N SER A 6 38.83 27.98 -39.98
CA SER A 6 40.18 27.39 -39.97
C SER A 6 40.15 25.86 -39.92
N LEU A 7 39.19 25.28 -39.19
CA LEU A 7 39.03 23.83 -39.08
C LEU A 7 38.45 23.22 -40.38
N MET A 8 37.47 23.89 -40.99
CA MET A 8 36.89 23.52 -42.29
C MET A 8 37.92 23.60 -43.43
N ALA A 9 38.79 24.62 -43.42
CA ALA A 9 39.88 24.75 -44.39
C ALA A 9 40.92 23.62 -44.27
N MET A 10 41.19 23.15 -43.05
CA MET A 10 42.08 22.02 -42.82
C MET A 10 41.50 20.70 -43.36
N TYR A 11 40.19 20.45 -43.19
CA TYR A 11 39.51 19.26 -43.74
C TYR A 11 39.43 19.24 -45.27
N ALA A 12 39.32 20.42 -45.90
CA ALA A 12 39.30 20.55 -47.36
C ALA A 12 40.68 20.27 -47.99
N MET A 13 41.79 20.60 -47.31
CA MET A 13 43.15 20.36 -47.83
C MET A 13 43.57 18.88 -47.83
N ILE A 14 42.92 18.02 -47.05
CA ILE A 14 43.24 16.57 -46.94
C ILE A 14 42.27 15.67 -47.72
N GLY A 15 41.33 16.24 -48.50
CA GLY A 15 40.50 15.49 -49.45
C GLY A 15 39.43 14.57 -48.83
N VAL A 16 38.98 14.84 -47.60
CA VAL A 16 38.01 13.98 -46.89
C VAL A 16 36.57 14.47 -47.13
N GLN A 17 35.80 13.73 -47.95
CA GLN A 17 34.42 14.12 -48.35
C GLN A 17 33.32 13.89 -47.29
N SER A 18 33.62 13.42 -46.07
CA SER A 18 32.63 13.44 -44.97
C SER A 18 33.31 13.36 -43.58
N PRO A 19 33.07 14.31 -42.66
CA PRO A 19 33.68 14.28 -41.31
C PRO A 19 33.18 13.13 -40.43
N GLN A 20 32.00 12.58 -40.71
CA GLN A 20 31.32 11.64 -39.80
C GLN A 20 31.84 10.19 -39.87
N ARG A 21 32.57 9.79 -40.93
CA ARG A 21 32.99 8.37 -41.11
C ARG A 21 34.41 8.03 -40.69
N LEU A 22 35.27 9.00 -40.34
CA LEU A 22 36.66 8.73 -39.95
C LEU A 22 36.91 8.58 -38.43
N LEU A 23 35.96 8.98 -37.58
CA LEU A 23 36.10 8.92 -36.11
C LEU A 23 35.87 7.53 -35.49
N MET A 24 35.52 6.51 -36.28
CA MET A 24 35.19 5.18 -35.77
C MET A 24 36.11 4.07 -36.31
N LYS A 25 37.42 4.19 -36.11
CA LYS A 25 38.33 3.05 -36.30
C LYS A 25 39.07 2.72 -35.00
N LYS A 26 38.57 1.64 -34.37
CA LYS A 26 38.99 0.94 -33.14
C LYS A 26 38.90 1.79 -31.85
N PRO A 27 38.02 1.45 -30.89
CA PRO A 27 38.13 2.03 -29.55
C PRO A 27 39.47 1.63 -28.95
N LEU A 28 40.31 2.63 -28.63
CA LEU A 28 41.34 2.48 -27.62
C LEU A 28 40.59 2.22 -26.29
N GLY A 29 40.96 1.17 -25.56
CA GLY A 29 40.15 0.56 -24.50
C GLY A 29 39.65 1.52 -23.43
N LYS A 30 38.65 1.10 -22.64
CA LYS A 30 38.25 1.82 -21.43
C LYS A 30 39.42 1.84 -20.46
N HIS A 31 39.82 3.01 -19.99
CA HIS A 31 40.85 3.18 -18.96
C HIS A 31 40.21 3.74 -17.70
N GLU A 32 40.53 3.12 -16.56
CA GLU A 32 40.01 3.48 -15.24
C GLU A 32 41.07 4.30 -14.48
N THR A 33 40.68 5.38 -13.83
CA THR A 33 41.50 6.13 -12.88
C THR A 33 40.87 6.11 -11.49
N TYR A 34 41.68 6.17 -10.44
CA TYR A 34 41.21 6.20 -9.05
C TYR A 34 41.47 7.58 -8.42
N ILE A 35 40.52 8.08 -7.62
CA ILE A 35 40.58 9.43 -7.04
C ILE A 35 40.68 9.36 -5.51
N ARG A 36 41.60 10.14 -4.95
CA ARG A 36 41.64 10.46 -3.51
C ARG A 36 41.27 11.92 -3.33
N MET A 37 40.25 12.20 -2.51
CA MET A 37 39.92 13.57 -2.12
C MET A 37 40.67 13.93 -0.83
N GLN A 38 41.26 15.12 -0.78
CA GLN A 38 41.96 15.67 0.39
C GLN A 38 41.31 16.97 0.84
N ASN A 39 40.91 17.02 2.13
CA ASN A 39 40.32 18.19 2.75
C ASN A 39 41.38 19.08 3.41
N ASN A 40 41.60 20.28 2.86
CA ASN A 40 42.51 21.28 3.45
C ASN A 40 41.79 22.33 4.32
N ILE A 41 40.54 22.07 4.68
CA ILE A 41 39.73 22.91 5.56
C ILE A 41 39.79 22.32 6.97
N ASP A 42 39.75 23.16 7.98
CA ASP A 42 39.89 22.79 9.40
C ASP A 42 38.60 22.24 10.04
N GLN A 43 37.58 21.99 9.22
CA GLN A 43 36.28 21.42 9.61
C GLN A 43 35.84 20.31 8.64
N ARG A 44 34.88 19.49 9.08
CA ARG A 44 34.28 18.46 8.24
C ARG A 44 33.52 19.09 7.08
N VAL A 45 33.63 18.53 5.88
CA VAL A 45 32.96 19.05 4.68
C VAL A 45 32.25 17.96 3.88
N LEU A 46 31.27 18.37 3.09
CA LEU A 46 30.65 17.53 2.05
C LEU A 46 31.16 17.99 0.68
N VAL A 47 31.75 17.08 -0.08
CA VAL A 47 32.25 17.33 -1.43
C VAL A 47 31.43 16.54 -2.42
N GLN A 48 30.98 17.17 -3.50
CA GLN A 48 30.32 16.52 -4.64
C GLN A 48 31.16 16.77 -5.89
N LEU A 49 31.58 15.70 -6.57
CA LEU A 49 32.39 15.76 -7.77
C LEU A 49 31.61 15.20 -8.96
N TYR A 50 31.70 15.90 -10.08
CA TYR A 50 31.04 15.54 -11.33
C TYR A 50 32.09 15.45 -12.44
N LEU A 51 32.05 14.35 -13.19
CA LEU A 51 32.87 14.11 -14.37
C LEU A 51 31.99 14.16 -15.62
N ARG A 52 32.43 14.94 -16.61
CA ARG A 52 31.81 15.07 -17.92
C ARG A 52 32.81 14.75 -19.02
N ASN A 53 32.43 13.91 -19.98
CA ASN A 53 33.21 13.66 -21.19
C ASN A 53 32.46 14.26 -22.39
N LEU A 54 33.11 14.30 -23.58
CA LEU A 54 32.74 14.99 -24.83
C LEU A 54 31.25 15.06 -25.26
N GLN A 55 30.30 14.35 -24.63
CA GLN A 55 28.86 14.48 -24.87
C GLN A 55 27.92 14.32 -23.65
N ARG A 56 28.36 13.91 -22.44
CA ARG A 56 27.46 13.66 -21.27
C ARG A 56 28.19 13.76 -19.92
N VAL A 57 27.50 14.12 -18.83
CA VAL A 57 27.94 13.81 -17.46
C VAL A 57 27.96 12.30 -17.34
N VAL A 58 29.14 11.73 -17.07
CA VAL A 58 29.34 10.29 -17.12
C VAL A 58 29.24 9.68 -15.73
N GLN A 59 29.74 10.39 -14.71
CA GLN A 59 29.82 9.90 -13.34
C GLN A 59 29.76 11.07 -12.36
N SER A 60 29.23 10.82 -11.17
CA SER A 60 29.31 11.74 -10.04
C SER A 60 29.43 10.99 -8.73
N LYS A 61 29.93 11.68 -7.71
CA LYS A 61 30.15 11.09 -6.39
C LYS A 61 30.18 12.15 -5.30
N SER A 62 29.87 11.74 -4.07
CA SER A 62 30.04 12.59 -2.90
C SER A 62 30.84 11.94 -1.78
N TRP A 63 31.50 12.79 -0.99
CA TRP A 63 32.32 12.44 0.17
C TRP A 63 32.00 13.34 1.34
N VAL A 64 31.94 12.75 2.54
CA VAL A 64 32.04 13.49 3.80
C VAL A 64 33.46 13.30 4.32
N LEU A 65 34.21 14.39 4.50
CA LEU A 65 35.65 14.37 4.82
C LEU A 65 35.94 15.17 6.08
N GLU A 66 36.75 14.62 6.98
CA GLU A 66 37.20 15.26 8.23
C GLU A 66 38.33 16.29 8.00
N PRO A 67 38.62 17.18 8.97
CA PRO A 67 39.70 18.16 8.88
C PRO A 67 41.08 17.55 8.66
N GLY A 68 41.84 18.06 7.69
CA GLY A 68 43.18 17.56 7.37
C GLY A 68 43.21 16.09 6.95
N GLU A 69 42.03 15.49 6.75
CA GLU A 69 41.90 14.09 6.41
C GLU A 69 42.50 13.87 5.01
N THR A 70 43.64 13.18 5.02
CA THR A 70 44.21 12.52 3.84
C THR A 70 44.12 11.01 4.10
N SER A 71 42.90 10.52 4.35
CA SER A 71 42.72 9.17 4.91
C SER A 71 42.71 8.09 3.83
N PRO A 72 43.32 6.93 4.11
CA PRO A 72 43.26 5.74 3.29
C PRO A 72 41.93 5.00 3.53
N LYS A 73 40.78 5.64 3.25
CA LYS A 73 39.56 4.88 2.95
C LYS A 73 39.42 4.84 1.43
N ARG A 74 39.53 3.62 0.92
CA ARG A 74 39.51 3.21 -0.48
C ARG A 74 38.33 3.85 -1.21
N VAL A 75 38.59 4.94 -1.92
CA VAL A 75 37.78 5.32 -3.07
C VAL A 75 38.58 4.90 -4.30
N GLU A 76 38.68 3.58 -4.45
CA GLU A 76 38.96 2.99 -5.75
C GLU A 76 37.66 3.02 -6.54
N GLU A 77 37.17 4.21 -6.88
CA GLU A 77 36.09 4.30 -7.84
C GLU A 77 36.72 4.64 -9.17
N ALA A 78 36.69 3.63 -10.04
CA ALA A 78 37.11 3.73 -11.41
C ALA A 78 36.26 4.80 -12.11
N PHE A 79 36.85 5.98 -12.30
CA PHE A 79 36.28 6.93 -13.24
C PHE A 79 36.66 6.49 -14.66
N ILE A 80 35.67 6.33 -15.54
CA ILE A 80 35.89 5.82 -16.90
C ILE A 80 36.22 7.02 -17.80
N ALA A 81 37.50 7.16 -18.14
CA ALA A 81 37.94 8.10 -19.18
C ALA A 81 37.61 7.50 -20.56
N ALA A 82 36.90 8.26 -21.40
CA ALA A 82 36.40 7.76 -22.68
C ALA A 82 37.20 8.35 -23.86
N TYR A 83 37.78 7.45 -24.66
CA TYR A 83 38.45 7.66 -25.95
C TYR A 83 39.76 8.47 -25.89
N PHE A 84 40.87 7.83 -26.24
CA PHE A 84 42.07 8.53 -26.69
C PHE A 84 41.94 8.74 -28.20
N SER A 85 41.74 9.97 -28.68
CA SER A 85 41.87 10.22 -30.13
C SER A 85 43.35 10.38 -30.48
N GLN A 86 43.78 9.81 -31.61
CA GLN A 86 45.16 9.94 -32.12
C GLN A 86 45.55 11.40 -32.47
N PHE A 87 44.61 12.34 -32.30
CA PHE A 87 44.69 13.75 -32.66
C PHE A 87 44.55 14.72 -31.45
N GLY A 88 44.47 14.22 -30.20
CA GLY A 88 44.58 15.06 -29.00
C GLY A 88 43.40 15.98 -28.69
N LEU A 89 42.17 15.55 -28.94
CA LEU A 89 40.95 16.36 -28.72
C LEU A 89 39.91 15.64 -27.84
N THR A 90 40.28 15.24 -26.63
CA THR A 90 39.38 14.59 -25.67
C THR A 90 39.67 15.18 -24.28
N TRP A 91 38.85 16.14 -23.86
CA TRP A 91 38.99 16.82 -22.57
C TRP A 91 38.02 16.17 -21.57
N ASP A 92 38.51 15.81 -20.39
CA ASP A 92 37.67 15.38 -19.27
C ASP A 92 37.33 16.61 -18.41
N GLY A 93 36.06 16.95 -18.32
CA GLY A 93 35.57 18.09 -17.57
C GLY A 93 35.25 17.72 -16.12
N TRP A 94 35.82 18.44 -15.16
CA TRP A 94 35.60 18.22 -13.73
C TRP A 94 34.89 19.41 -13.09
N PHE A 95 33.86 19.14 -12.31
CA PHE A 95 33.14 20.16 -11.54
C PHE A 95 32.97 19.73 -10.09
N CYS A 96 33.29 20.62 -9.17
CA CYS A 96 33.26 20.36 -7.73
C CYS A 96 32.27 21.32 -7.05
N VAL A 97 31.38 20.76 -6.22
CA VAL A 97 30.57 21.49 -5.24
C VAL A 97 31.08 21.12 -3.85
N LEU A 98 31.31 22.12 -3.01
CA LEU A 98 31.85 21.97 -1.67
C LEU A 98 30.89 22.64 -0.68
N HIS A 99 30.52 21.92 0.37
CA HIS A 99 29.68 22.43 1.45
C HIS A 99 30.47 22.43 2.76
N VAL A 100 30.55 23.61 3.37
CA VAL A 100 31.34 23.91 4.56
C VAL A 100 30.39 24.33 5.68
N PRO A 101 30.23 23.52 6.75
CA PRO A 101 29.22 23.75 7.79
C PRO A 101 29.71 24.68 8.91
N GLY A 102 29.10 25.85 9.08
CA GLY A 102 29.47 26.80 10.14
C GLY A 102 30.90 27.35 10.04
N GLY A 103 31.31 28.18 11.01
CA GLY A 103 32.63 28.81 11.04
C GLY A 103 32.73 30.06 10.15
N SER A 104 33.92 30.66 10.06
CA SER A 104 34.17 31.86 9.22
C SER A 104 34.13 31.56 7.72
N GLU A 105 34.27 30.30 7.35
CA GLU A 105 34.26 29.81 5.97
C GLU A 105 32.94 29.10 5.59
N GLU A 106 31.89 29.29 6.39
CA GLU A 106 30.57 28.70 6.14
C GLU A 106 30.03 29.05 4.75
N GLY A 107 29.59 28.03 4.00
CA GLY A 107 28.93 28.25 2.73
C GLY A 107 28.90 27.04 1.81
N THR A 108 28.21 27.21 0.69
CA THR A 108 28.33 26.32 -0.48
C THR A 108 29.18 27.00 -1.53
N TYR A 109 30.19 26.29 -2.02
CA TYR A 109 31.19 26.76 -2.97
C TYR A 109 31.18 25.90 -4.23
N ILE A 110 31.50 26.49 -5.38
CA ILE A 110 31.66 25.76 -6.64
C ILE A 110 32.96 26.10 -7.36
N SER A 111 33.52 25.14 -8.09
CA SER A 111 34.68 25.36 -8.96
C SER A 111 34.29 26.20 -10.17
N ARG A 112 35.01 27.30 -10.46
CA ARG A 112 34.83 28.15 -11.65
C ARG A 112 36.16 28.42 -12.38
N PRO A 113 36.46 27.71 -13.49
CA PRO A 113 37.71 27.86 -14.23
C PRO A 113 37.84 29.18 -15.01
N GLY A 114 36.73 29.84 -15.40
CA GLY A 114 36.77 30.95 -16.37
C GLY A 114 35.65 31.99 -16.32
N GLY A 115 34.63 31.89 -15.45
CA GLY A 115 33.57 32.92 -15.40
C GLY A 115 32.44 32.75 -14.39
N ASN A 116 31.20 33.05 -14.83
CA ASN A 116 29.97 33.20 -14.03
C ASN A 116 29.16 31.89 -13.84
N GLY A 117 29.79 30.70 -13.87
CA GLY A 117 29.09 29.42 -13.78
C GLY A 117 28.19 29.27 -12.53
N SER A 118 27.13 28.47 -12.62
CA SER A 118 26.24 28.11 -11.48
C SER A 118 26.23 26.60 -11.25
N ILE A 119 25.46 26.10 -10.28
CA ILE A 119 25.31 24.64 -10.13
C ILE A 119 24.50 24.08 -11.31
N ALA A 120 23.46 24.78 -11.78
CA ALA A 120 22.64 24.34 -12.91
C ALA A 120 23.35 24.46 -14.25
N ASN A 121 24.24 25.46 -14.39
CA ASN A 121 25.07 25.66 -15.57
C ASN A 121 26.54 25.71 -15.16
N PRO A 122 27.11 24.55 -14.80
CA PRO A 122 28.47 24.45 -14.30
C PRO A 122 29.49 24.68 -15.42
N GLU A 123 30.57 25.36 -15.08
CA GLU A 123 31.76 25.45 -15.92
C GLU A 123 32.74 24.37 -15.46
N TYR A 124 33.05 23.42 -16.35
CA TYR A 124 33.91 22.30 -16.02
C TYR A 124 35.39 22.65 -16.22
N LEU A 125 36.22 22.29 -15.24
CA LEU A 125 37.67 22.33 -15.36
C LEU A 125 38.11 21.23 -16.32
N ASN A 126 38.57 21.61 -17.50
CA ASN A 126 39.08 20.66 -18.48
C ASN A 126 40.46 20.14 -18.05
N VAL A 127 40.59 18.83 -17.93
CA VAL A 127 41.82 18.13 -17.57
C VAL A 127 42.01 16.96 -18.52
N ASP A 128 43.21 16.79 -19.04
CA ASP A 128 43.53 15.68 -19.94
C ASP A 128 44.06 14.48 -19.14
N LEU A 129 43.23 13.46 -18.92
CA LEU A 129 43.73 12.19 -18.40
C LEU A 129 44.60 11.50 -19.44
N SER A 130 45.80 11.09 -19.04
CA SER A 130 46.76 10.41 -19.91
C SER A 130 46.79 8.90 -19.63
N PRO A 131 47.34 8.07 -20.53
CA PRO A 131 47.51 6.63 -20.25
C PRO A 131 48.36 6.34 -19.02
N SER A 132 49.19 7.30 -18.55
CA SER A 132 49.96 7.18 -17.31
C SER A 132 49.13 7.32 -16.04
N ASP A 133 47.91 7.85 -16.13
CA ASP A 133 47.01 8.03 -14.99
C ASP A 133 46.10 6.79 -14.81
N ALA A 134 46.06 5.90 -15.81
CA ALA A 134 45.27 4.67 -15.77
C ALA A 134 45.78 3.69 -14.71
N GLY A 135 44.89 3.23 -13.84
CA GLY A 135 45.20 2.29 -12.75
C GLY A 135 46.01 2.89 -11.60
N VAL A 136 46.19 4.22 -11.56
CA VAL A 136 46.92 4.93 -10.52
C VAL A 136 45.96 5.78 -9.68
N PHE A 137 46.32 6.04 -8.42
CA PHE A 137 45.59 6.97 -7.57
C PHE A 137 46.07 8.41 -7.79
N ASN A 138 45.16 9.24 -8.27
CA ASN A 138 45.35 10.68 -8.42
C ASN A 138 44.72 11.42 -7.22
N THR A 139 45.35 12.50 -6.75
CA THR A 139 44.91 13.21 -5.54
C THR A 139 44.26 14.55 -5.91
N PHE A 140 43.04 14.74 -5.47
CA PHE A 140 42.25 15.95 -5.70
C PHE A 140 42.15 16.67 -4.36
N THR A 141 42.49 17.95 -4.34
CA THR A 141 42.58 18.72 -3.10
C THR A 141 41.58 19.87 -3.13
N ILE A 142 40.85 20.07 -2.03
CA ILE A 142 39.84 21.12 -1.89
C ILE A 142 40.17 22.09 -0.77
N SER A 143 39.87 23.36 -1.00
CA SER A 143 39.73 24.43 0.00
C SER A 143 38.58 25.35 -0.41
N THR A 144 38.24 26.33 0.42
CA THR A 144 37.25 27.38 0.09
C THR A 144 37.68 28.33 -1.03
N SER A 145 38.96 28.29 -1.42
CA SER A 145 39.53 29.18 -2.44
C SER A 145 39.98 28.45 -3.72
N ASP A 146 40.26 27.14 -3.65
CA ASP A 146 40.88 26.41 -4.76
C ASP A 146 40.47 24.93 -4.78
N PHE A 147 40.22 24.41 -5.98
CA PHE A 147 40.02 23.00 -6.29
C PHE A 147 41.13 22.55 -7.23
N GLN A 148 41.98 21.63 -6.77
CA GLN A 148 43.15 21.15 -7.50
C GLN A 148 42.98 19.69 -7.92
N VAL A 149 43.26 19.42 -9.18
CA VAL A 149 43.31 18.08 -9.78
C VAL A 149 44.77 17.72 -10.01
N ASN A 150 45.36 16.90 -9.13
CA ASN A 150 46.76 16.51 -9.24
C ASN A 150 46.87 15.12 -9.89
N LEU A 151 47.38 15.09 -11.12
CA LEU A 151 47.63 13.88 -11.91
C LEU A 151 49.10 13.48 -11.86
N ALA A 152 49.44 12.28 -12.35
CA ALA A 152 50.79 11.72 -12.24
C ALA A 152 51.87 12.55 -12.96
N LYS A 153 51.50 13.33 -13.98
CA LYS A 153 52.44 14.12 -14.81
C LYS A 153 52.20 15.63 -14.79
N HIS A 154 51.04 16.08 -14.35
CA HIS A 154 50.66 17.49 -14.35
C HIS A 154 49.52 17.74 -13.36
N SER A 155 49.30 18.99 -13.00
CA SER A 155 48.20 19.41 -12.14
C SER A 155 47.44 20.55 -12.80
N ASN A 156 46.12 20.54 -12.67
CA ASN A 156 45.25 21.65 -13.04
C ASN A 156 44.49 22.13 -11.80
N HIS A 157 43.98 23.35 -11.84
CA HIS A 157 43.20 23.88 -10.74
C HIS A 157 42.16 24.89 -11.19
N SER A 158 41.18 25.12 -10.33
CA SER A 158 40.10 26.09 -10.51
C SER A 158 39.85 26.81 -9.20
N ARG A 159 39.57 28.12 -9.25
CA ARG A 159 39.10 28.85 -8.06
C ARG A 159 37.77 28.29 -7.57
N MET A 160 37.58 28.31 -6.26
CA MET A 160 36.31 28.03 -5.60
C MET A 160 35.62 29.35 -5.26
N ASN A 161 34.32 29.46 -5.54
CA ASN A 161 33.52 30.65 -5.23
C ASN A 161 32.30 30.28 -4.39
N LYS A 162 32.08 31.00 -3.29
CA LYS A 162 30.84 30.88 -2.50
C LYS A 162 29.65 31.34 -3.35
N VAL A 163 28.60 30.52 -3.41
CA VAL A 163 27.38 30.79 -4.20
C VAL A 163 26.13 30.96 -3.36
N ARG A 164 26.13 30.45 -2.13
CA ARG A 164 25.05 30.58 -1.14
C ARG A 164 25.54 30.21 0.27
N ASP A 165 24.76 30.54 1.27
CA ASP A 165 24.99 30.09 2.64
C ASP A 165 24.79 28.57 2.77
N PHE A 166 25.40 27.97 3.79
CA PHE A 166 25.31 26.53 4.01
C PHE A 166 23.95 26.16 4.63
N ARG A 167 23.43 24.99 4.24
CA ARG A 167 22.29 24.34 4.87
C ARG A 167 22.53 22.83 4.87
N ASP A 168 22.18 22.17 5.97
CA ASP A 168 22.30 20.71 6.09
C ASP A 168 21.42 20.01 5.05
N VAL A 169 20.18 20.49 4.86
CA VAL A 169 19.29 20.05 3.79
C VAL A 169 19.25 21.11 2.70
N GLN A 170 19.49 20.69 1.46
CA GLN A 170 19.37 21.53 0.26
C GLN A 170 18.29 20.99 -0.70
N HIS A 171 17.90 19.73 -0.54
CA HIS A 171 16.91 19.11 -1.42
C HIS A 171 15.85 18.39 -0.57
N VAL A 172 14.60 18.85 -0.66
CA VAL A 172 13.45 18.17 -0.06
C VAL A 172 12.72 17.40 -1.16
N PHE A 173 12.64 16.08 -1.00
CA PHE A 173 11.88 15.19 -1.88
C PHE A 173 10.60 14.78 -1.18
N LEU A 174 9.45 14.99 -1.82
CA LEU A 174 8.15 14.51 -1.35
C LEU A 174 7.67 13.41 -2.28
N LEU A 175 7.55 12.18 -1.78
CA LEU A 175 6.83 11.10 -2.43
C LEU A 175 5.47 10.93 -1.73
N MET A 176 4.39 11.21 -2.45
CA MET A 176 3.04 11.20 -1.88
C MET A 176 2.17 10.16 -2.59
N LEU A 177 1.81 9.11 -1.86
CA LEU A 177 0.95 8.00 -2.28
C LEU A 177 -0.52 8.30 -1.91
N GLU A 178 -1.44 7.36 -2.22
CA GLU A 178 -2.89 7.59 -2.07
C GLU A 178 -3.60 6.66 -1.09
N ASN A 179 -4.57 7.22 -0.37
CA ASN A 179 -5.77 6.56 0.16
C ASN A 179 -5.48 5.36 1.08
N ARG A 180 -4.64 5.58 2.10
CA ARG A 180 -4.26 4.56 3.10
C ARG A 180 -4.14 5.12 4.50
N SER A 181 -4.84 4.51 5.44
CA SER A 181 -4.70 4.84 6.86
C SER A 181 -3.35 4.37 7.42
N PHE A 182 -2.87 5.05 8.48
CA PHE A 182 -1.67 4.64 9.21
C PHE A 182 -1.76 3.17 9.65
N ASP A 183 -2.88 2.80 10.27
CA ASP A 183 -3.07 1.45 10.80
C ASP A 183 -3.16 0.39 9.69
N GLN A 184 -3.70 0.72 8.51
CA GLN A 184 -3.69 -0.22 7.41
C GLN A 184 -2.27 -0.57 6.95
N ILE A 185 -1.37 0.41 6.86
CA ILE A 185 -0.03 0.22 6.29
C ILE A 185 0.99 -0.24 7.34
N LEU A 186 1.05 0.42 8.49
CA LEU A 186 2.06 0.19 9.53
C LEU A 186 1.49 -0.49 10.78
N GLY A 187 0.18 -0.69 10.87
CA GLY A 187 -0.46 -1.17 12.10
C GLY A 187 -0.12 -2.61 12.48
N ASN A 188 0.27 -3.45 11.53
CA ASN A 188 0.80 -4.80 11.77
C ASN A 188 2.28 -4.90 11.39
N SER A 189 3.06 -3.82 11.55
CA SER A 189 4.48 -3.82 11.22
C SER A 189 5.36 -4.53 12.25
N GLY A 190 4.92 -4.62 13.50
CA GLY A 190 5.72 -5.12 14.62
C GLY A 190 6.87 -4.19 15.03
N LEU A 191 6.94 -2.97 14.48
CA LEU A 191 7.92 -1.97 14.89
C LEU A 191 7.63 -1.54 16.34
N PRO A 192 8.65 -1.45 17.20
CA PRO A 192 8.45 -1.08 18.59
C PRO A 192 7.97 0.37 18.72
N ASP A 193 7.23 0.62 19.79
CA ASP A 193 6.83 1.94 20.28
C ASP A 193 5.93 2.80 19.37
N ILE A 194 5.57 2.39 18.15
CA ILE A 194 4.60 3.13 17.32
C ILE A 194 3.17 2.99 17.88
N ALA A 195 2.36 4.05 17.84
CA ALA A 195 0.95 3.95 18.20
C ALA A 195 0.18 3.36 17.01
N HIS A 196 -0.36 2.16 17.18
CA HIS A 196 -1.11 1.48 16.14
C HIS A 196 -2.36 0.78 16.69
N ALA A 197 -3.26 0.40 15.78
CA ALA A 197 -4.39 -0.46 16.07
C ALA A 197 -3.90 -1.83 16.58
N SER A 198 -4.48 -2.29 17.67
CA SER A 198 -4.11 -3.53 18.34
C SER A 198 -5.07 -4.64 17.95
N ALA A 199 -4.55 -5.63 17.21
CA ALA A 199 -5.32 -6.78 16.76
C ALA A 199 -6.06 -7.46 17.92
N GLY A 200 -7.34 -7.79 17.70
CA GLY A 200 -8.17 -8.43 18.72
C GLY A 200 -8.68 -7.51 19.84
N SER A 201 -8.32 -6.22 19.83
CA SER A 201 -8.79 -5.26 20.85
C SER A 201 -9.48 -4.04 20.24
N ASP A 202 -9.00 -3.54 19.11
CA ASP A 202 -9.64 -2.49 18.33
C ASP A 202 -10.64 -3.11 17.36
N TYR A 203 -11.82 -2.50 17.25
CA TYR A 203 -12.94 -3.02 16.46
C TYR A 203 -13.88 -1.88 16.07
N ASN A 204 -14.69 -2.10 15.04
CA ASN A 204 -15.91 -1.32 14.79
C ASN A 204 -17.13 -2.25 14.94
N GLU A 205 -18.25 -1.69 15.37
CA GLU A 205 -19.50 -2.44 15.50
C GLU A 205 -20.35 -2.27 14.24
N VAL A 206 -20.79 -3.37 13.65
CA VAL A 206 -21.64 -3.45 12.46
C VAL A 206 -22.85 -4.31 12.80
N ASP A 207 -24.06 -3.75 12.78
CA ASP A 207 -25.31 -4.42 13.21
C ASP A 207 -25.20 -5.16 14.57
N GLY A 208 -24.55 -4.54 15.56
CA GLY A 208 -24.35 -5.15 16.88
C GLY A 208 -23.26 -6.23 16.93
N GLN A 209 -22.56 -6.47 15.83
CA GLN A 209 -21.42 -7.39 15.75
C GLN A 209 -20.10 -6.62 15.71
N LYS A 210 -19.14 -7.01 16.54
CA LYS A 210 -17.81 -6.43 16.50
C LYS A 210 -17.00 -7.03 15.35
N ILE A 211 -16.45 -6.16 14.51
CA ILE A 211 -15.48 -6.47 13.46
C ILE A 211 -14.12 -5.97 13.94
N TYR A 212 -13.21 -6.88 14.25
CA TYR A 212 -11.92 -6.54 14.83
C TYR A 212 -10.90 -6.14 13.79
N PHE A 213 -10.00 -5.25 14.20
CA PHE A 213 -8.79 -4.99 13.43
C PHE A 213 -7.91 -6.25 13.39
N ALA A 214 -7.38 -6.58 12.22
CA ALA A 214 -6.55 -7.76 12.00
C ALA A 214 -5.43 -7.53 10.97
N SER A 215 -4.64 -8.58 10.71
CA SER A 215 -3.53 -8.59 9.77
C SER A 215 -3.84 -9.40 8.51
N GLY A 216 -3.18 -9.06 7.40
CA GLY A 216 -3.30 -9.75 6.12
C GLY A 216 -4.26 -9.08 5.15
N ALA A 217 -4.18 -7.75 5.03
CA ALA A 217 -5.01 -7.01 4.09
C ALA A 217 -4.87 -7.56 2.66
N LYS A 218 -5.99 -7.57 1.93
CA LYS A 218 -6.01 -7.99 0.52
C LYS A 218 -5.10 -7.07 -0.30
N PRO A 219 -4.43 -7.58 -1.35
CA PRO A 219 -3.68 -6.71 -2.25
C PRO A 219 -4.53 -5.58 -2.82
N ARG A 220 -5.78 -5.88 -3.19
CA ARG A 220 -6.77 -4.94 -3.73
C ARG A 220 -8.16 -5.28 -3.20
N ILE A 221 -9.05 -4.29 -3.11
CA ILE A 221 -10.46 -4.48 -2.73
C ILE A 221 -11.40 -4.27 -3.91
N SER A 222 -12.60 -4.84 -3.83
CA SER A 222 -13.58 -4.86 -4.94
C SER A 222 -14.34 -3.54 -5.07
N VAL A 223 -14.52 -2.83 -3.96
CA VAL A 223 -15.27 -1.58 -3.85
C VAL A 223 -14.40 -0.55 -3.17
N ASP A 224 -14.37 0.67 -3.70
CA ASP A 224 -13.58 1.74 -3.10
C ASP A 224 -14.32 2.25 -1.86
N PRO A 225 -13.69 2.39 -0.69
CA PRO A 225 -14.39 2.84 0.50
C PRO A 225 -14.76 4.31 0.31
N HIS A 226 -15.89 4.72 0.84
CA HIS A 226 -16.30 6.12 0.79
C HIS A 226 -15.35 6.99 1.61
N HIS A 227 -14.88 8.09 1.01
CA HIS A 227 -13.91 8.99 1.64
C HIS A 227 -14.07 10.46 1.24
N GLU A 228 -15.24 10.85 0.74
CA GLU A 228 -15.59 12.27 0.58
C GLU A 228 -15.90 12.91 1.94
N PHE A 229 -15.98 14.24 2.00
CA PHE A 229 -16.08 14.96 3.28
C PHE A 229 -17.26 14.50 4.15
N ASP A 230 -18.45 14.36 3.54
CA ASP A 230 -19.67 13.97 4.24
C ASP A 230 -19.58 12.51 4.74
N ASP A 231 -18.87 11.65 4.03
CA ASP A 231 -18.64 10.27 4.45
C ASP A 231 -17.79 10.23 5.71
N ILE A 232 -16.67 10.96 5.71
CA ILE A 232 -15.78 11.00 6.87
C ILE A 232 -16.47 11.64 8.08
N LEU A 233 -17.32 12.64 7.84
CA LEU A 233 -18.18 13.22 8.87
C LEU A 233 -19.07 12.17 9.54
N GLU A 234 -19.75 11.33 8.77
CA GLU A 234 -20.57 10.27 9.36
C GLU A 234 -19.73 9.17 10.02
N GLN A 235 -18.61 8.79 9.40
CA GLN A 235 -17.69 7.78 9.94
C GLN A 235 -17.13 8.21 11.31
N LEU A 236 -16.74 9.48 11.46
CA LEU A 236 -16.14 9.99 12.69
C LEU A 236 -17.15 10.46 13.73
N CYS A 237 -18.32 10.99 13.33
CA CYS A 237 -19.27 11.61 14.25
C CYS A 237 -20.60 10.85 14.42
N GLY A 238 -20.83 9.81 13.61
CA GLY A 238 -22.06 9.03 13.61
C GLY A 238 -22.98 9.35 12.43
N LYS A 239 -23.90 8.43 12.14
CA LYS A 239 -24.79 8.48 10.97
C LYS A 239 -25.65 9.75 10.98
N GLY A 240 -25.71 10.44 9.84
CA GLY A 240 -26.45 11.70 9.68
C GLY A 240 -25.85 12.90 10.41
N ALA A 241 -24.59 12.83 10.85
CA ALA A 241 -23.89 13.96 11.45
C ALA A 241 -23.81 15.15 10.47
N LYS A 242 -23.87 16.36 11.03
CA LYS A 242 -23.79 17.62 10.28
C LYS A 242 -22.88 18.58 11.01
N LEU A 243 -22.19 19.43 10.25
CA LEU A 243 -21.41 20.52 10.81
C LEU A 243 -22.26 21.46 11.69
N GLY A 244 -21.62 22.06 12.69
CA GLY A 244 -22.20 23.15 13.46
C GLY A 244 -22.51 24.35 12.56
N ALA A 245 -23.42 25.23 13.00
CA ALA A 245 -23.78 26.44 12.26
C ALA A 245 -22.60 27.41 12.04
N ASP A 246 -21.51 27.25 12.79
CA ASP A 246 -20.27 27.99 12.67
C ASP A 246 -19.19 27.27 11.85
N GLY A 247 -19.51 26.13 11.25
CA GLY A 247 -18.59 25.29 10.49
C GLY A 247 -17.77 24.32 11.32
N SER A 248 -18.02 24.26 12.64
CA SER A 248 -17.29 23.37 13.54
C SER A 248 -17.65 21.90 13.32
N TYR A 249 -16.64 21.05 13.45
CA TYR A 249 -16.82 19.61 13.42
C TYR A 249 -17.52 19.13 14.71
N PRO A 250 -18.51 18.22 14.62
CA PRO A 250 -19.15 17.66 15.81
C PRO A 250 -18.16 16.84 16.68
N PRO A 251 -18.54 16.48 17.91
CA PRO A 251 -17.71 15.62 18.74
C PRO A 251 -17.38 14.29 18.05
N ILE A 252 -16.08 14.07 17.79
CA ILE A 252 -15.58 12.84 17.18
C ILE A 252 -15.77 11.67 18.15
N LEU A 253 -16.33 10.58 17.64
CA LEU A 253 -16.50 9.32 18.33
C LEU A 253 -15.15 8.72 18.68
N LYS A 254 -15.11 7.97 19.78
CA LYS A 254 -13.93 7.13 20.06
C LYS A 254 -13.79 6.11 18.93
N SER A 255 -12.55 5.76 18.59
CA SER A 255 -12.24 4.88 17.45
C SER A 255 -13.02 3.56 17.41
N LYS A 256 -13.50 3.03 18.54
CA LYS A 256 -14.32 1.80 18.53
C LYS A 256 -15.78 2.00 18.11
N ALA A 257 -16.26 3.23 18.19
CA ALA A 257 -17.63 3.62 17.89
C ALA A 257 -17.76 4.33 16.52
N THR A 258 -16.64 4.53 15.81
CA THR A 258 -16.65 5.07 14.44
C THR A 258 -17.38 4.13 13.49
N LEU A 259 -17.90 4.67 12.40
CA LEU A 259 -18.76 3.96 11.46
C LEU A 259 -18.06 3.53 10.16
N PHE A 260 -16.72 3.55 10.09
CA PHE A 260 -15.97 3.11 8.90
C PHE A 260 -16.51 1.78 8.35
N ALA A 261 -16.49 0.73 9.18
CA ALA A 261 -16.94 -0.62 8.81
C ALA A 261 -18.44 -0.70 8.47
N GLN A 262 -19.28 0.08 9.17
CA GLN A 262 -20.72 0.10 8.92
C GLN A 262 -21.02 0.76 7.56
N GLN A 263 -20.40 1.89 7.26
CA GLN A 263 -20.62 2.59 6.00
C GLN A 263 -20.13 1.74 4.82
N TYR A 264 -18.96 1.09 4.94
CA TYR A 264 -18.44 0.22 3.89
C TYR A 264 -19.38 -0.95 3.56
N ARG A 265 -20.07 -1.50 4.56
CA ARG A 265 -21.07 -2.54 4.36
C ARG A 265 -22.25 -2.08 3.52
N ASP A 266 -22.67 -0.83 3.74
CA ASP A 266 -23.89 -0.27 3.19
C ASP A 266 -23.69 0.20 1.72
N ILE A 267 -22.47 0.06 1.16
CA ILE A 267 -22.19 0.39 -0.23
C ILE A 267 -22.87 -0.61 -1.17
N ASP A 268 -23.78 -0.12 -2.00
CA ASP A 268 -24.34 -0.85 -3.13
C ASP A 268 -23.37 -0.77 -4.32
N PRO A 269 -22.77 -1.89 -4.77
CA PRO A 269 -21.81 -1.88 -5.88
C PRO A 269 -22.45 -1.56 -7.25
N GLU A 270 -23.78 -1.66 -7.39
CA GLU A 270 -24.51 -1.35 -8.63
C GLU A 270 -25.01 0.09 -8.67
N ALA A 271 -25.14 0.73 -7.50
CA ALA A 271 -25.43 2.14 -7.38
C ALA A 271 -24.11 2.90 -7.60
N GLY A 272 -23.96 3.53 -8.78
CA GLY A 272 -22.72 4.23 -9.13
C GLY A 272 -22.29 5.28 -8.08
N PRO A 273 -21.04 5.76 -8.10
CA PRO A 273 -20.46 6.63 -7.06
C PRO A 273 -21.19 7.96 -6.83
N ASP A 274 -22.12 8.35 -7.71
CA ASP A 274 -22.94 9.57 -7.61
C ASP A 274 -24.37 9.33 -7.09
N SER A 275 -24.77 8.08 -6.79
CA SER A 275 -26.07 7.85 -6.16
C SER A 275 -25.99 8.12 -4.67
N GLN A 276 -26.24 9.37 -4.28
CA GLN A 276 -26.82 9.59 -2.96
C GLN A 276 -28.09 8.73 -2.86
N PRO A 277 -28.35 8.05 -1.74
CA PRO A 277 -29.65 7.46 -1.52
C PRO A 277 -30.66 8.62 -1.45
N SER A 278 -31.33 8.91 -2.56
CA SER A 278 -32.62 9.58 -2.51
C SER A 278 -33.58 8.61 -1.83
N LEU A 279 -33.71 8.72 -0.52
CA LEU A 279 -34.80 8.10 0.21
C LEU A 279 -36.10 8.85 -0.12
N ASP A 280 -36.62 8.63 -1.33
CA ASP A 280 -38.06 8.73 -1.52
C ASP A 280 -38.68 7.59 -0.72
N ASN A 281 -39.41 7.98 0.33
CA ASN A 281 -40.17 7.13 1.24
C ASN A 281 -41.39 6.49 0.55
N ASP A 282 -41.19 5.73 -0.53
CA ASP A 282 -42.24 4.88 -1.10
C ASP A 282 -42.00 3.42 -0.73
N LEU A 283 -41.96 3.15 0.59
CA LEU A 283 -42.29 1.83 1.09
C LEU A 283 -43.81 1.66 0.99
N ALA A 284 -44.24 0.83 0.05
CA ALA A 284 -45.59 0.29 0.04
C ALA A 284 -45.91 -0.32 1.43
N PRO A 285 -47.04 0.04 2.06
CA PRO A 285 -47.37 -0.43 3.39
C PRO A 285 -47.72 -1.93 3.33
N GLY A 286 -46.92 -2.77 3.98
CA GLY A 286 -47.22 -4.21 4.00
C GLY A 286 -46.19 -5.17 4.61
N SER A 287 -45.26 -4.73 5.44
CA SER A 287 -44.46 -5.66 6.26
C SER A 287 -44.09 -5.04 7.60
N ASP A 288 -44.83 -5.44 8.64
CA ASP A 288 -44.46 -5.17 10.03
C ASP A 288 -43.20 -5.96 10.37
N VAL A 289 -42.09 -5.26 10.61
CA VAL A 289 -40.89 -5.81 11.26
C VAL A 289 -40.64 -4.97 12.52
N VAL A 290 -40.88 -5.59 13.67
CA VAL A 290 -40.61 -5.01 14.99
C VAL A 290 -39.15 -5.28 15.36
N LEU A 291 -38.38 -4.20 15.46
CA LEU A 291 -37.05 -4.17 16.09
C LEU A 291 -37.22 -4.27 17.62
N PHE A 292 -36.55 -5.23 18.27
CA PHE A 292 -36.41 -5.23 19.73
C PHE A 292 -34.99 -4.89 20.13
N GLY A 293 -34.82 -3.66 20.63
CA GLY A 293 -33.65 -3.20 21.36
C GLY A 293 -33.77 -3.45 22.88
N SER A 294 -32.63 -3.80 23.48
CA SER A 294 -32.20 -3.67 24.88
C SER A 294 -33.23 -3.67 26.04
N GLY A 295 -33.12 -4.67 26.91
CA GLY A 295 -33.65 -4.63 28.28
C GLY A 295 -33.62 -6.00 28.99
N VAL A 296 -32.68 -6.22 29.91
CA VAL A 296 -32.63 -7.35 30.85
C VAL A 296 -33.82 -7.24 31.84
N PRO A 297 -34.47 -8.28 32.44
CA PRO A 297 -34.11 -9.71 32.65
C PRO A 297 -35.21 -10.76 32.28
N ASN A 298 -34.87 -12.04 32.47
CA ASN A 298 -35.71 -13.25 32.49
C ASN A 298 -35.95 -14.00 31.17
N VAL A 299 -35.37 -15.21 31.14
CA VAL A 299 -35.97 -16.49 30.77
C VAL A 299 -37.17 -16.40 29.82
N GLY A 300 -36.91 -16.64 28.54
CA GLY A 300 -37.96 -16.71 27.51
C GLY A 300 -37.39 -17.15 26.18
N ILE A 301 -37.35 -18.47 26.00
CA ILE A 301 -37.04 -19.18 24.75
C ILE A 301 -37.98 -18.68 23.64
N GLU A 302 -37.47 -18.41 22.43
CA GLU A 302 -38.08 -18.94 21.19
C GLU A 302 -37.16 -18.84 19.95
N ARG A 303 -37.11 -19.98 19.24
CA ARG A 303 -36.92 -20.20 17.79
C ARG A 303 -35.67 -19.60 17.12
N GLU A 304 -34.62 -20.41 16.93
CA GLU A 304 -33.90 -20.51 15.65
C GLU A 304 -33.27 -21.90 15.46
N GLY A 305 -33.21 -22.36 14.21
CA GLY A 305 -32.77 -23.70 13.83
C GLY A 305 -31.26 -23.85 13.81
N PHE A 306 -30.74 -24.77 14.61
CA PHE A 306 -29.32 -25.14 14.59
C PHE A 306 -29.04 -26.17 13.48
N SER A 307 -28.06 -25.88 12.64
CA SER A 307 -27.39 -26.88 11.79
C SER A 307 -25.96 -27.06 12.31
N SER A 308 -25.46 -28.27 12.12
CA SER A 308 -24.27 -28.90 12.71
C SER A 308 -23.00 -28.03 12.79
N ALA A 309 -22.52 -27.76 14.01
CA ALA A 309 -21.12 -27.90 14.47
C ALA A 309 -20.97 -27.14 15.81
N MET A 310 -20.62 -27.83 16.90
CA MET A 310 -20.48 -27.20 18.22
C MET A 310 -19.27 -27.68 19.04
N CYS A 311 -18.27 -26.79 19.03
CA CYS A 311 -17.29 -26.37 20.05
C CYS A 311 -16.39 -27.39 20.78
N ARG A 312 -15.07 -27.15 20.66
CA ARG A 312 -14.04 -27.54 21.63
C ARG A 312 -14.18 -26.63 22.86
N VAL A 313 -15.03 -27.03 23.82
CA VAL A 313 -15.08 -26.40 25.15
C VAL A 313 -14.42 -27.36 26.13
N ASP A 314 -13.21 -27.00 26.59
CA ASP A 314 -12.67 -27.62 27.80
C ASP A 314 -13.61 -27.32 28.96
N GLY A 315 -14.22 -28.37 29.49
CA GLY A 315 -15.20 -28.34 30.59
C GLY A 315 -16.61 -28.59 30.08
N GLY A 316 -17.16 -29.77 30.39
CA GLY A 316 -18.49 -30.25 29.98
C GLY A 316 -19.70 -29.40 30.37
N GLN A 317 -19.54 -28.16 30.85
CA GLN A 317 -20.63 -27.27 31.26
C GLN A 317 -21.32 -26.51 30.11
N ALA A 318 -20.66 -26.22 29.00
CA ALA A 318 -21.31 -25.50 27.89
C ALA A 318 -22.30 -26.37 27.11
N LEU A 319 -21.97 -27.66 26.89
CA LEU A 319 -22.88 -28.63 26.29
C LEU A 319 -24.14 -28.82 27.18
N LEU A 320 -23.94 -28.83 28.50
CA LEU A 320 -25.00 -28.86 29.50
C LEU A 320 -25.95 -27.67 29.38
N SER A 321 -25.46 -26.43 29.20
CA SER A 321 -26.33 -25.25 29.06
C SER A 321 -27.18 -25.23 27.79
N ILE A 322 -26.68 -25.84 26.70
CA ILE A 322 -27.37 -25.90 25.41
C ILE A 322 -28.39 -27.04 25.41
N LEU A 323 -28.06 -28.15 26.05
CA LEU A 323 -28.98 -29.26 26.23
C LEU A 323 -30.05 -28.98 27.32
N ASP A 324 -29.74 -28.18 28.35
CA ASP A 324 -30.72 -27.69 29.35
C ASP A 324 -31.79 -26.77 28.74
N SER A 325 -31.47 -26.10 27.62
CA SER A 325 -32.42 -25.27 26.87
C SER A 325 -33.45 -26.09 26.07
N VAL A 326 -33.19 -27.38 25.86
CA VAL A 326 -34.05 -28.33 25.14
C VAL A 326 -34.94 -29.06 26.16
N LYS A 327 -36.11 -28.49 26.48
CA LYS A 327 -37.00 -29.02 27.52
C LYS A 327 -37.42 -30.48 27.28
N GLY A 328 -37.06 -31.36 28.22
CA GLY A 328 -37.85 -32.52 28.63
C GLY A 328 -37.23 -33.90 28.41
N ASN A 329 -36.73 -34.51 29.50
CA ASN A 329 -36.44 -35.95 29.70
C ASN A 329 -35.07 -36.53 29.29
N VAL A 330 -33.98 -35.77 29.27
CA VAL A 330 -32.63 -36.37 29.26
C VAL A 330 -31.87 -35.94 30.51
N ASP A 331 -31.54 -36.91 31.37
CA ASP A 331 -30.57 -36.72 32.46
C ASP A 331 -29.17 -36.64 31.82
N LEU A 332 -28.53 -35.48 31.90
CA LEU A 332 -27.34 -35.13 31.12
C LEU A 332 -26.07 -35.02 31.96
N SER A 333 -25.91 -35.91 32.93
CA SER A 333 -24.60 -36.15 33.58
C SER A 333 -23.53 -36.76 32.62
N LEU A 334 -23.52 -36.30 31.35
CA LEU A 334 -22.57 -36.65 30.30
C LEU A 334 -21.17 -36.24 30.73
N GLN A 335 -20.38 -37.19 31.20
CA GLN A 335 -18.94 -37.00 31.34
C GLN A 335 -18.32 -37.17 29.95
N VAL A 336 -17.76 -36.10 29.41
CA VAL A 336 -17.01 -36.12 28.15
C VAL A 336 -15.53 -36.22 28.48
N ALA A 337 -14.77 -37.02 27.73
CA ALA A 337 -13.33 -37.17 27.92
C ALA A 337 -12.60 -35.82 27.72
N GLU A 338 -11.62 -35.53 28.56
CA GLU A 338 -10.77 -34.35 28.41
C GLU A 338 -10.10 -34.33 27.02
N ALA A 339 -9.94 -33.13 26.44
CA ALA A 339 -9.35 -32.89 25.12
C ALA A 339 -10.09 -33.51 23.91
N THR A 340 -11.29 -34.06 24.10
CA THR A 340 -12.17 -34.53 23.00
C THR A 340 -13.31 -33.53 22.73
N SER A 341 -14.05 -33.69 21.63
CA SER A 341 -15.16 -32.80 21.29
C SER A 341 -16.37 -33.60 20.83
N PRO A 342 -17.57 -33.28 21.32
CA PRO A 342 -18.79 -33.90 20.81
C PRO A 342 -19.12 -33.40 19.40
N ALA A 343 -19.81 -34.22 18.61
CA ALA A 343 -20.37 -33.89 17.30
C ALA A 343 -21.90 -34.01 17.36
N ILE A 344 -22.62 -33.13 16.68
CA ILE A 344 -24.09 -33.12 16.64
C ILE A 344 -24.59 -32.98 15.21
N THR A 345 -25.64 -33.71 14.87
CA THR A 345 -26.40 -33.49 13.63
C THR A 345 -27.90 -33.47 13.88
N ARG A 346 -28.62 -32.69 13.06
CA ARG A 346 -30.08 -32.55 13.11
C ARG A 346 -30.71 -33.39 12.01
N LEU A 347 -31.86 -33.99 12.32
CA LEU A 347 -32.65 -34.77 11.37
C LEU A 347 -33.93 -34.02 10.97
N ASN A 348 -34.32 -34.14 9.71
CA ASN A 348 -35.58 -33.67 9.17
C ASN A 348 -36.76 -34.39 9.85
N GLY A 349 -37.83 -33.64 10.13
CA GLY A 349 -39.11 -34.21 10.54
C GLY A 349 -39.72 -33.66 11.83
N HIS A 350 -38.96 -33.04 12.74
CA HIS A 350 -39.47 -32.32 13.92
C HIS A 350 -38.42 -31.32 14.46
N SER A 351 -38.84 -30.34 15.28
CA SER A 351 -37.96 -29.33 15.89
C SER A 351 -36.91 -29.90 16.84
N ASP A 352 -37.13 -31.11 17.36
CA ASP A 352 -36.42 -31.66 18.52
C ASP A 352 -35.63 -32.95 18.21
N ASN A 353 -35.36 -33.23 16.93
CA ASN A 353 -34.76 -34.49 16.49
C ASN A 353 -33.25 -34.33 16.19
N TRP A 354 -32.41 -34.69 17.16
CA TRP A 354 -30.96 -34.54 17.12
C TRP A 354 -30.24 -35.85 17.45
N VAL A 355 -29.00 -35.98 16.99
CA VAL A 355 -28.08 -37.05 17.42
C VAL A 355 -26.75 -36.43 17.81
N VAL A 356 -26.26 -36.77 18.99
CA VAL A 356 -24.96 -36.31 19.50
C VAL A 356 -24.03 -37.51 19.63
N ALA A 357 -22.82 -37.44 19.06
CA ALA A 357 -21.71 -38.32 19.37
C ALA A 357 -20.73 -37.63 20.30
N TYR A 358 -20.18 -38.35 21.27
CA TYR A 358 -19.16 -37.85 22.18
C TYR A 358 -18.25 -38.99 22.63
N VAL A 359 -17.13 -38.66 23.26
CA VAL A 359 -16.22 -39.65 23.85
C VAL A 359 -16.36 -39.55 25.37
N ASP A 360 -16.54 -40.67 26.06
CA ASP A 360 -16.56 -40.70 27.53
C ASP A 360 -15.13 -40.72 28.14
N PRO A 361 -14.96 -40.53 29.46
CA PRO A 361 -13.64 -40.53 30.10
C PRO A 361 -12.90 -41.87 30.02
N ASN A 362 -13.57 -42.95 29.61
CA ASN A 362 -12.98 -44.27 29.38
C ASN A 362 -12.60 -44.49 27.90
N ALA A 363 -12.58 -43.42 27.11
CA ALA A 363 -12.29 -43.44 25.67
C ALA A 363 -13.29 -44.29 24.86
N LYS A 364 -14.58 -44.23 25.21
CA LYS A 364 -15.66 -44.90 24.47
C LYS A 364 -16.50 -43.91 23.67
N LEU A 365 -16.81 -44.28 22.42
CA LEU A 365 -17.76 -43.54 21.59
C LEU A 365 -19.17 -43.72 22.15
N CYS A 366 -19.81 -42.64 22.54
CA CYS A 366 -21.16 -42.63 23.04
C CYS A 366 -22.08 -41.82 22.12
N LEU A 367 -23.34 -42.24 22.02
CA LEU A 367 -24.38 -41.50 21.32
C LEU A 367 -25.47 -41.09 22.29
N ALA A 368 -25.83 -39.80 22.31
CA ALA A 368 -27.02 -39.33 23.02
C ALA A 368 -28.16 -39.15 22.00
N ARG A 369 -29.22 -39.94 22.19
CA ARG A 369 -30.50 -39.87 21.46
C ARG A 369 -31.62 -40.32 22.41
N ASN A 370 -32.86 -39.95 22.12
CA ASN A 370 -34.06 -40.33 22.89
C ASN A 370 -34.39 -41.86 22.83
N LEU A 371 -33.43 -42.74 22.53
CA LEU A 371 -33.58 -44.20 22.48
C LEU A 371 -32.28 -44.91 22.89
N ASN A 372 -32.46 -46.02 23.63
CA ASN A 372 -31.48 -46.74 24.45
C ASN A 372 -30.24 -47.33 23.74
N THR A 373 -29.19 -47.46 24.55
CA THR A 373 -27.89 -48.17 24.42
C THR A 373 -26.78 -47.45 23.61
N PRO A 374 -25.73 -46.91 24.28
CA PRO A 374 -24.55 -46.38 23.60
C PRO A 374 -23.80 -47.49 22.84
N PRO A 375 -23.21 -47.19 21.67
CA PRO A 375 -22.16 -48.05 21.13
C PRO A 375 -21.00 -48.17 22.14
N ASN A 376 -20.30 -49.31 22.20
CA ASN A 376 -19.17 -49.52 23.13
C ASN A 376 -17.85 -49.67 22.36
N TYR A 377 -17.61 -48.78 21.39
CA TYR A 377 -16.39 -48.79 20.58
C TYR A 377 -15.30 -47.95 21.23
N GLY A 378 -14.06 -48.47 21.25
CA GLY A 378 -12.90 -47.74 21.74
C GLY A 378 -12.47 -46.68 20.74
N VAL A 379 -12.22 -45.47 21.23
CA VAL A 379 -11.79 -44.31 20.43
C VAL A 379 -10.32 -44.02 20.74
N ALA A 380 -9.54 -43.67 19.71
CA ALA A 380 -8.15 -43.26 19.89
C ALA A 380 -8.05 -42.05 20.85
N HIS A 381 -7.09 -42.10 21.75
CA HIS A 381 -6.91 -41.10 22.79
C HIS A 381 -6.72 -39.69 22.20
N GLY A 382 -7.50 -38.71 22.67
CA GLY A 382 -7.43 -37.32 22.22
C GLY A 382 -8.04 -37.03 20.84
N THR A 383 -8.69 -38.02 20.21
CA THR A 383 -9.44 -37.82 18.95
C THR A 383 -10.92 -37.50 19.22
N SER A 384 -11.56 -36.83 18.27
CA SER A 384 -12.97 -36.42 18.36
C SER A 384 -13.78 -37.09 17.24
N PRO A 385 -15.03 -37.53 17.49
CA PRO A 385 -15.94 -37.95 16.43
C PRO A 385 -16.39 -36.75 15.57
N ALA A 386 -16.84 -37.04 14.35
CA ALA A 386 -17.53 -36.11 13.45
C ALA A 386 -18.85 -36.73 12.98
N MET A 387 -19.88 -35.93 12.68
CA MET A 387 -21.19 -36.43 12.25
C MET A 387 -21.82 -35.58 11.16
N THR A 388 -22.60 -36.20 10.28
CA THR A 388 -23.47 -35.52 9.30
C THR A 388 -24.79 -36.25 9.16
N ALA A 389 -25.87 -35.51 8.88
CA ALA A 389 -27.12 -36.08 8.39
C ALA A 389 -26.99 -36.34 6.88
N LEU A 390 -27.56 -37.44 6.39
CA LEU A 390 -27.57 -37.77 4.97
C LEU A 390 -28.65 -36.99 4.22
N SER A 391 -28.58 -36.95 2.89
CA SER A 391 -29.48 -36.14 2.05
C SER A 391 -30.96 -36.49 2.17
N ASN A 392 -31.30 -37.71 2.63
CA ASN A 392 -32.67 -38.11 2.96
C ASN A 392 -33.22 -37.46 4.25
N GLY A 393 -32.37 -36.74 4.99
CA GLY A 393 -32.69 -36.00 6.20
C GLY A 393 -33.00 -36.84 7.43
N SER A 394 -33.09 -38.16 7.35
CA SER A 394 -33.50 -39.02 8.46
C SER A 394 -32.39 -39.96 8.92
N ASP A 395 -31.45 -40.27 8.02
CA ASP A 395 -30.25 -41.02 8.31
C ASP A 395 -29.08 -40.11 8.69
N TRP A 396 -28.12 -40.70 9.40
CA TRP A 396 -26.91 -40.02 9.85
C TRP A 396 -25.75 -41.00 9.85
N VAL A 397 -24.55 -40.43 9.83
CA VAL A 397 -23.30 -41.17 9.93
C VAL A 397 -22.35 -40.43 10.88
N CYS A 398 -21.62 -41.20 11.69
CA CYS A 398 -20.57 -40.74 12.58
C CYS A 398 -19.23 -41.31 12.14
N ALA A 399 -18.26 -40.45 11.84
CA ALA A 399 -16.87 -40.83 11.62
C ALA A 399 -16.09 -40.69 12.93
N PHE A 400 -15.26 -41.67 13.27
CA PHE A 400 -14.38 -41.61 14.44
C PHE A 400 -13.11 -42.43 14.20
N VAL A 401 -12.08 -42.21 15.01
CA VAL A 401 -10.84 -42.99 14.97
C VAL A 401 -10.90 -44.06 16.05
N GLY A 402 -10.81 -45.32 15.66
CA GLY A 402 -10.77 -46.45 16.58
C GLY A 402 -9.51 -46.46 17.44
N ALA A 403 -9.51 -47.20 18.54
CA ALA A 403 -8.33 -47.36 19.40
C ALA A 403 -7.10 -48.00 18.72
N ASP A 404 -7.27 -48.52 17.51
CA ASP A 404 -6.28 -49.06 16.59
C ASP A 404 -5.78 -48.04 15.54
N ASP A 405 -6.13 -46.76 15.71
CA ASP A 405 -5.86 -45.66 14.78
C ASP A 405 -6.47 -45.84 13.38
N LEU A 406 -7.48 -46.70 13.23
CA LEU A 406 -8.24 -46.86 11.98
C LEU A 406 -9.45 -45.93 11.93
N LEU A 407 -9.74 -45.39 10.76
CA LEU A 407 -10.99 -44.66 10.53
C LEU A 407 -12.18 -45.63 10.58
N GLN A 408 -13.24 -45.24 11.27
CA GLN A 408 -14.47 -46.03 11.41
C GLN A 408 -15.70 -45.15 11.18
N PHE A 409 -16.72 -45.70 10.54
CA PHE A 409 -18.02 -45.08 10.34
C PHE A 409 -19.11 -45.86 11.06
N TYR A 410 -19.89 -45.18 11.90
CA TYR A 410 -21.07 -45.73 12.57
C TYR A 410 -22.34 -45.05 12.03
N THR A 411 -23.30 -45.84 11.55
CA THR A 411 -24.47 -45.33 10.82
C THR A 411 -25.76 -45.38 11.64
N SER A 412 -26.79 -44.66 11.18
CA SER A 412 -28.17 -44.71 11.72
C SER A 412 -28.79 -46.10 11.74
N SER A 413 -28.31 -47.00 10.88
CA SER A 413 -28.68 -48.43 10.82
C SER A 413 -27.93 -49.32 11.81
N ASN A 414 -27.15 -48.74 12.73
CA ASN A 414 -26.28 -49.42 13.69
C ASN A 414 -25.21 -50.31 13.05
N ASN A 415 -24.77 -49.97 11.83
CA ASN A 415 -23.67 -50.65 11.17
C ASN A 415 -22.35 -49.94 11.45
N LEU A 416 -21.31 -50.72 11.68
CA LEU A 416 -19.93 -50.25 11.74
C LEU A 416 -19.23 -50.60 10.41
N ASN A 417 -18.76 -49.60 9.70
CA ASN A 417 -17.87 -49.75 8.54
C ASN A 417 -16.45 -49.36 8.96
N THR A 418 -15.47 -50.24 8.73
CA THR A 418 -14.07 -50.03 9.09
C THR A 418 -13.24 -50.07 7.82
N PRO A 419 -13.15 -48.97 7.07
CA PRO A 419 -12.18 -48.86 5.98
C PRO A 419 -10.79 -49.14 6.54
N SER A 420 -9.98 -49.94 5.82
CA SER A 420 -8.59 -50.27 6.23
C SER A 420 -7.64 -49.08 6.01
N VAL A 421 -8.03 -47.90 6.52
CA VAL A 421 -7.35 -46.62 6.34
C VAL A 421 -6.82 -46.16 7.69
N GLN A 422 -5.50 -46.00 7.77
CA GLN A 422 -4.81 -45.64 9.00
C GLN A 422 -4.68 -44.12 9.13
N VAL A 423 -5.20 -43.60 10.24
CA VAL A 423 -5.20 -42.17 10.56
C VAL A 423 -3.92 -41.83 11.32
N LEU A 424 -3.34 -40.67 11.06
CA LEU A 424 -2.23 -40.16 11.84
C LEU A 424 -2.66 -40.00 13.32
N ALA A 425 -1.89 -40.62 14.21
CA ALA A 425 -2.19 -40.64 15.64
C ALA A 425 -2.45 -39.23 16.20
N GLY A 426 -3.55 -39.07 16.93
CA GLY A 426 -3.96 -37.80 17.55
C GLY A 426 -4.71 -36.83 16.63
N THR A 427 -4.99 -37.18 15.37
CA THR A 427 -5.80 -36.38 14.45
C THR A 427 -7.26 -36.87 14.42
N SER A 428 -8.20 -35.97 14.15
CA SER A 428 -9.65 -36.29 14.09
C SER A 428 -10.18 -36.17 12.65
N PRO A 429 -11.17 -36.98 12.26
CA PRO A 429 -11.81 -36.88 10.95
C PRO A 429 -12.76 -35.66 10.86
N SER A 430 -13.03 -35.24 9.63
CA SER A 430 -14.18 -34.41 9.26
C SER A 430 -15.06 -35.18 8.27
N ILE A 431 -16.38 -34.93 8.24
CA ILE A 431 -17.32 -35.66 7.37
C ILE A 431 -18.36 -34.72 6.76
N SER A 432 -18.74 -34.99 5.51
CA SER A 432 -19.83 -34.30 4.81
C SER A 432 -20.69 -35.31 4.05
N ALA A 433 -22.01 -35.06 4.01
CA ALA A 433 -22.92 -35.85 3.19
C ALA A 433 -22.81 -35.47 1.71
N CYS A 434 -23.04 -36.45 0.84
CA CYS A 434 -23.07 -36.28 -0.60
C CYS A 434 -24.53 -36.23 -1.11
N PRO A 435 -24.81 -35.52 -2.21
CA PRO A 435 -26.18 -35.40 -2.75
C PRO A 435 -26.84 -36.74 -3.10
N ASN A 436 -26.03 -37.72 -3.52
CA ASN A 436 -26.47 -39.08 -3.87
C ASN A 436 -26.84 -39.97 -2.66
N GLY A 437 -26.76 -39.44 -1.43
CA GLY A 437 -27.03 -40.20 -0.21
C GLY A 437 -25.80 -40.92 0.37
N ASP A 438 -24.64 -40.79 -0.27
CA ASP A 438 -23.35 -41.24 0.26
C ASP A 438 -22.73 -40.18 1.20
N TYR A 439 -21.51 -40.40 1.67
CA TYR A 439 -20.75 -39.48 2.50
C TYR A 439 -19.24 -39.58 2.21
N VAL A 440 -18.52 -38.51 2.53
CA VAL A 440 -17.06 -38.43 2.41
C VAL A 440 -16.46 -37.88 3.70
N ALA A 441 -15.37 -38.49 4.14
CA ALA A 441 -14.58 -38.01 5.26
C ALA A 441 -13.19 -37.56 4.82
N ALA A 442 -12.68 -36.50 5.45
CA ALA A 442 -11.30 -36.07 5.32
C ALA A 442 -10.50 -36.43 6.58
N ILE A 443 -9.31 -36.98 6.39
CA ILE A 443 -8.36 -37.33 7.44
C ILE A 443 -6.93 -36.90 7.08
N ILE A 444 -6.03 -36.99 8.05
CA ILE A 444 -4.59 -37.03 7.78
C ILE A 444 -4.16 -38.48 7.83
N GLY A 445 -3.68 -39.02 6.71
CA GLY A 445 -3.17 -40.38 6.62
C GLY A 445 -1.86 -40.55 7.39
N ALA A 446 -1.51 -41.79 7.72
CA ALA A 446 -0.23 -42.12 8.36
C ALA A 446 1.01 -41.71 7.54
N ASP A 447 0.84 -41.43 6.24
CA ASP A 447 1.86 -40.93 5.32
C ASP A 447 1.99 -39.39 5.32
N TYR A 448 1.26 -38.70 6.21
CA TYR A 448 1.23 -37.23 6.37
C TYR A 448 0.59 -36.47 5.20
N HIS A 449 -0.32 -37.10 4.44
CA HIS A 449 -1.12 -36.42 3.42
C HIS A 449 -2.59 -36.31 3.82
N VAL A 450 -3.31 -35.36 3.21
CA VAL A 450 -4.79 -35.36 3.30
C VAL A 450 -5.33 -36.51 2.48
N GLU A 451 -6.20 -37.32 3.09
CA GLU A 451 -6.92 -38.39 2.40
C GLU A 451 -8.43 -38.16 2.49
N LEU A 452 -9.13 -38.39 1.36
CA LEU A 452 -10.59 -38.44 1.33
C LEU A 452 -11.04 -39.90 1.28
N VAL A 453 -11.89 -40.29 2.22
CA VAL A 453 -12.43 -41.65 2.36
C VAL A 453 -13.93 -41.62 2.15
N TYR A 454 -14.43 -42.41 1.21
CA TYR A 454 -15.83 -42.48 0.82
C TYR A 454 -16.58 -43.57 1.59
N GLY A 455 -17.90 -43.48 1.68
CA GLY A 455 -18.72 -44.41 2.45
C GLY A 455 -18.66 -45.86 1.98
N ASN A 456 -18.25 -46.11 0.73
CA ASN A 456 -17.99 -47.44 0.19
C ASN A 456 -16.63 -48.05 0.62
N GLY A 457 -15.78 -47.29 1.33
CA GLY A 457 -14.46 -47.68 1.78
C GLY A 457 -13.31 -47.35 0.82
N ASP A 458 -13.60 -46.81 -0.37
CA ASP A 458 -12.57 -46.29 -1.27
C ASP A 458 -11.96 -45.03 -0.69
N PHE A 459 -10.67 -44.80 -0.95
CA PHE A 459 -10.00 -43.57 -0.54
C PHE A 459 -9.03 -43.04 -1.59
N HIS A 460 -8.77 -41.74 -1.53
CA HIS A 460 -7.79 -41.05 -2.37
C HIS A 460 -6.84 -40.23 -1.50
N SER A 461 -5.53 -40.46 -1.67
CA SER A 461 -4.47 -39.72 -0.98
C SER A 461 -3.92 -38.59 -1.88
N TYR A 462 -3.95 -37.37 -1.36
CA TYR A 462 -3.49 -36.17 -2.07
C TYR A 462 -2.01 -35.89 -1.74
N SER A 463 -1.10 -36.57 -2.46
CA SER A 463 0.37 -36.49 -2.23
C SER A 463 1.00 -35.07 -2.25
N ASN A 464 0.33 -34.10 -2.87
CA ASN A 464 0.75 -32.70 -2.88
C ASN A 464 0.13 -31.84 -1.77
N CYS A 465 -0.65 -32.44 -0.87
CA CYS A 465 -1.33 -31.80 0.24
C CYS A 465 -0.81 -32.33 1.58
N LYS A 466 0.18 -31.63 2.15
CA LYS A 466 0.91 -32.01 3.37
C LYS A 466 0.51 -31.10 4.54
N PRO A 467 -0.50 -31.47 5.34
CA PRO A 467 -0.94 -30.65 6.47
C PRO A 467 0.09 -30.63 7.60
N ASN A 468 0.01 -29.60 8.45
CA ASN A 468 0.66 -29.62 9.75
C ASN A 468 0.10 -30.82 10.56
N PRO A 469 0.96 -31.70 11.13
CA PRO A 469 0.51 -32.86 11.90
C PRO A 469 -0.41 -32.56 13.09
N GLN A 470 -0.44 -31.31 13.57
CA GLN A 470 -1.25 -30.87 14.72
C GLN A 470 -2.61 -30.29 14.32
N THR A 471 -2.91 -30.20 13.01
CA THR A 471 -4.19 -29.69 12.50
C THR A 471 -5.14 -30.83 12.15
N ARG A 472 -6.39 -30.49 11.83
CA ARG A 472 -7.42 -31.41 11.35
C ARG A 472 -7.99 -30.86 10.04
N PRO A 473 -8.11 -31.66 8.97
CA PRO A 473 -8.72 -31.20 7.74
C PRO A 473 -10.24 -31.06 7.91
N SER A 474 -10.86 -30.21 7.11
CA SER A 474 -12.31 -30.03 7.05
C SER A 474 -12.82 -30.20 5.63
N VAL A 475 -13.92 -30.94 5.42
CA VAL A 475 -14.49 -31.24 4.08
C VAL A 475 -15.94 -30.80 3.97
N ALA A 476 -16.34 -30.33 2.80
CA ALA A 476 -17.71 -29.92 2.51
C ALA A 476 -18.09 -30.19 1.04
N VAL A 477 -19.29 -30.73 0.83
CA VAL A 477 -19.84 -31.08 -0.49
C VAL A 477 -21.03 -30.16 -0.82
N ARG A 478 -21.07 -29.63 -2.05
CA ARG A 478 -22.14 -28.80 -2.58
C ARG A 478 -23.31 -29.66 -3.10
N PRO A 479 -24.53 -29.10 -3.21
CA PRO A 479 -25.69 -29.82 -3.76
C PRO A 479 -25.49 -30.35 -5.18
N ASN A 480 -24.64 -29.71 -5.99
CA ASN A 480 -24.30 -30.17 -7.35
C ASN A 480 -23.23 -31.29 -7.39
N GLY A 481 -22.70 -31.72 -6.24
CA GLY A 481 -21.71 -32.80 -6.13
C GLY A 481 -20.25 -32.35 -6.11
N ASP A 482 -19.98 -31.07 -6.38
CA ASP A 482 -18.64 -30.49 -6.21
C ASP A 482 -18.25 -30.48 -4.73
N TRP A 483 -16.96 -30.60 -4.42
CA TRP A 483 -16.51 -30.64 -3.03
C TRP A 483 -15.22 -29.85 -2.84
N ALA A 484 -14.94 -29.52 -1.58
CA ALA A 484 -13.70 -28.90 -1.18
C ALA A 484 -13.22 -29.46 0.16
N PHE A 485 -11.92 -29.38 0.42
CA PHE A 485 -11.36 -29.55 1.76
C PHE A 485 -10.36 -28.45 2.10
N ALA A 486 -10.23 -28.15 3.38
CA ALA A 486 -9.32 -27.13 3.92
C ALA A 486 -8.44 -27.72 5.02
N TYR A 487 -7.19 -27.25 5.13
CA TYR A 487 -6.25 -27.64 6.19
C TYR A 487 -5.21 -26.54 6.45
N GLN A 488 -4.55 -26.59 7.61
CA GLN A 488 -3.38 -25.77 7.90
C GLN A 488 -2.11 -26.45 7.36
N ASN A 489 -1.35 -25.75 6.54
CA ASN A 489 -0.08 -26.24 5.99
C ASN A 489 1.05 -26.13 7.03
N THR A 490 2.20 -26.77 6.75
CA THR A 490 3.38 -26.81 7.65
C THR A 490 4.03 -25.44 7.92
N ASP A 491 3.77 -24.45 7.06
CA ASP A 491 4.12 -23.03 7.23
C ASP A 491 3.05 -22.23 7.99
N ASN A 492 2.08 -22.94 8.60
CA ASN A 492 0.91 -22.41 9.29
C ASN A 492 -0.06 -21.61 8.41
N GLN A 493 0.03 -21.69 7.08
CA GLN A 493 -0.94 -21.03 6.20
C GLN A 493 -2.16 -21.90 5.90
N LEU A 494 -3.31 -21.27 5.67
CA LEU A 494 -4.50 -21.94 5.18
C LEU A 494 -4.29 -22.44 3.73
N THR A 495 -4.65 -23.69 3.48
CA THR A 495 -4.78 -24.23 2.11
C THR A 495 -6.19 -24.75 1.91
N VAL A 496 -6.78 -24.42 0.76
CA VAL A 496 -8.08 -24.93 0.31
C VAL A 496 -7.89 -25.68 -1.01
N TYR A 497 -8.44 -26.88 -1.11
CA TYR A 497 -8.51 -27.65 -2.35
C TYR A 497 -9.97 -27.71 -2.80
N THR A 498 -10.25 -27.33 -4.03
CA THR A 498 -11.60 -27.39 -4.62
C THR A 498 -11.62 -28.36 -5.79
N GLN A 499 -12.69 -29.13 -5.92
CA GLN A 499 -13.06 -29.80 -7.16
C GLN A 499 -14.35 -29.19 -7.69
N ILE A 500 -14.26 -28.54 -8.86
CA ILE A 500 -15.39 -27.90 -9.55
C ILE A 500 -15.48 -28.50 -10.93
N GLU A 501 -16.64 -29.07 -11.29
CA GLU A 501 -16.87 -29.69 -12.61
C GLU A 501 -15.80 -30.72 -12.99
N GLY A 502 -15.33 -31.48 -11.99
CA GLY A 502 -14.29 -32.49 -12.14
C GLY A 502 -12.86 -31.96 -12.16
N GLN A 503 -12.64 -30.64 -12.22
CA GLN A 503 -11.31 -30.01 -12.20
C GLN A 503 -10.88 -29.72 -10.76
N GLY A 504 -9.77 -30.33 -10.34
CA GLY A 504 -9.18 -30.12 -9.01
C GLY A 504 -8.15 -28.98 -9.00
N LYS A 505 -8.29 -28.01 -8.10
CA LYS A 505 -7.36 -26.90 -7.94
C LYS A 505 -6.96 -26.74 -6.47
N ARG A 506 -5.66 -26.75 -6.21
CA ARG A 506 -5.09 -26.41 -4.90
C ARG A 506 -4.85 -24.90 -4.84
N HIS A 507 -5.38 -24.27 -3.80
CA HIS A 507 -5.24 -22.85 -3.50
C HIS A 507 -4.48 -22.68 -2.18
N SER A 508 -3.20 -22.31 -2.25
CA SER A 508 -2.48 -21.80 -1.07
C SER A 508 -2.90 -20.34 -0.90
N THR A 509 -3.63 -20.03 0.17
CA THR A 509 -4.33 -18.74 0.26
C THR A 509 -3.42 -17.58 0.66
N GLY A 510 -2.25 -17.87 1.24
CA GLY A 510 -1.38 -16.87 1.85
C GLY A 510 -1.89 -16.37 3.20
N ILE A 511 -3.05 -16.83 3.67
CA ILE A 511 -3.65 -16.42 4.94
C ILE A 511 -2.97 -17.19 6.08
N PRO A 512 -2.29 -16.52 7.02
CA PRO A 512 -1.64 -17.17 8.15
C PRO A 512 -2.68 -17.55 9.21
N MET A 513 -2.63 -18.80 9.67
CA MET A 513 -3.46 -19.32 10.76
C MET A 513 -2.63 -19.43 12.04
N MET A 514 -3.27 -19.33 13.20
CA MET A 514 -2.63 -19.64 14.47
C MET A 514 -2.17 -21.10 14.47
N ALA A 515 -0.91 -21.34 14.85
CA ALA A 515 -0.30 -22.66 14.79
C ALA A 515 -1.11 -23.70 15.59
N SER A 516 -1.25 -24.92 15.06
CA SER A 516 -1.99 -26.04 15.68
C SER A 516 -3.51 -25.84 15.78
N THR A 517 -4.07 -24.86 15.08
CA THR A 517 -5.52 -24.69 14.96
C THR A 517 -6.04 -25.38 13.69
N SER A 518 -7.33 -25.70 13.66
CA SER A 518 -7.97 -26.40 12.54
C SER A 518 -9.00 -25.50 11.83
N PRO A 519 -9.08 -25.50 10.49
CA PRO A 519 -10.13 -24.80 9.77
C PRO A 519 -11.48 -25.54 9.87
N SER A 520 -12.59 -24.84 9.61
CA SER A 520 -13.92 -25.42 9.44
C SER A 520 -14.56 -24.97 8.14
N LEU A 521 -15.08 -25.88 7.33
CA LEU A 521 -15.55 -25.63 5.97
C LEU A 521 -17.03 -25.99 5.82
N VAL A 522 -17.81 -25.16 5.12
CA VAL A 522 -19.20 -25.46 4.73
C VAL A 522 -19.52 -25.01 3.31
N ALA A 523 -20.48 -25.67 2.66
CA ALA A 523 -20.93 -25.32 1.31
C ALA A 523 -21.94 -24.16 1.31
N ASN A 524 -21.70 -23.11 0.54
CA ASN A 524 -22.66 -22.01 0.32
C ASN A 524 -23.58 -22.31 -0.87
N GLY A 525 -24.50 -23.27 -0.70
CA GLY A 525 -25.32 -23.78 -1.80
C GLY A 525 -24.44 -24.19 -2.99
N ASN A 526 -24.81 -23.74 -4.20
CA ASN A 526 -23.99 -23.94 -5.40
C ASN A 526 -22.99 -22.80 -5.66
N LYS A 527 -22.92 -21.76 -4.82
CA LYS A 527 -22.12 -20.54 -5.05
C LYS A 527 -20.65 -20.68 -4.64
N GLY A 528 -20.29 -21.68 -3.82
CA GLY A 528 -18.91 -21.90 -3.37
C GLY A 528 -18.88 -22.48 -1.95
N TRP A 529 -17.83 -22.17 -1.20
CA TRP A 529 -17.68 -22.58 0.20
C TRP A 529 -17.25 -21.42 1.10
N PHE A 530 -17.62 -21.52 2.38
CA PHE A 530 -17.12 -20.69 3.46
C PHE A 530 -16.13 -21.48 4.32
N VAL A 531 -15.06 -20.83 4.77
CA VAL A 531 -14.01 -21.39 5.62
C VAL A 531 -13.88 -20.53 6.88
N ALA A 532 -13.97 -21.11 8.06
CA ALA A 532 -13.62 -20.43 9.31
C ALA A 532 -12.23 -20.85 9.78
N ILE A 533 -11.43 -19.90 10.27
CA ILE A 533 -10.09 -20.12 10.81
C ILE A 533 -9.88 -19.31 12.10
N GLN A 534 -8.88 -19.69 12.89
CA GLN A 534 -8.23 -18.75 13.79
C GLN A 534 -7.05 -18.14 13.05
N GLY A 535 -7.10 -16.84 12.77
CA GLY A 535 -6.00 -16.10 12.16
C GLY A 535 -4.77 -16.11 13.06
N ALA A 536 -3.58 -15.87 12.50
CA ALA A 536 -2.34 -15.85 13.27
C ALA A 536 -2.31 -14.77 14.37
N GLU A 537 -3.12 -13.72 14.23
CA GLU A 537 -3.37 -12.68 15.23
C GLU A 537 -4.28 -13.14 16.40
N GLY A 538 -4.84 -14.35 16.30
CA GLY A 538 -5.68 -14.97 17.33
C GLY A 538 -7.18 -14.67 17.19
N ALA A 539 -7.59 -13.75 16.32
CA ALA A 539 -8.99 -13.51 16.00
C ALA A 539 -9.59 -14.66 15.17
N VAL A 540 -10.89 -14.92 15.36
CA VAL A 540 -11.61 -15.83 14.47
C VAL A 540 -11.94 -15.12 13.16
N GLN A 541 -11.80 -15.80 12.03
CA GLN A 541 -12.14 -15.25 10.71
C GLN A 541 -13.07 -16.20 9.96
N VAL A 542 -13.97 -15.66 9.13
CA VAL A 542 -14.72 -16.41 8.11
C VAL A 542 -14.36 -15.85 6.74
N LEU A 543 -13.98 -16.74 5.83
CA LEU A 543 -13.48 -16.46 4.50
C LEU A 543 -14.35 -17.18 3.45
N THR A 544 -14.31 -16.74 2.20
CA THR A 544 -14.66 -17.61 1.06
C THR A 544 -13.54 -18.61 0.78
N HIS A 545 -13.81 -19.65 0.00
CA HIS A 545 -12.79 -20.56 -0.53
C HIS A 545 -11.70 -19.87 -1.37
N GLU A 546 -11.95 -18.66 -1.87
CA GLU A 546 -10.98 -17.81 -2.58
C GLU A 546 -10.19 -16.89 -1.63
N ALA A 547 -10.27 -17.14 -0.32
CA ALA A 547 -9.62 -16.36 0.73
C ALA A 547 -10.11 -14.91 0.84
N VAL A 548 -11.34 -14.64 0.40
CA VAL A 548 -11.98 -13.35 0.61
C VAL A 548 -12.48 -13.32 2.05
N SER A 549 -11.85 -12.52 2.92
CA SER A 549 -12.37 -12.29 4.26
C SER A 549 -13.77 -11.70 4.21
N LEU A 550 -14.68 -12.31 4.97
CA LEU A 550 -16.08 -11.90 5.10
C LEU A 550 -16.37 -11.37 6.51
N TYR A 551 -15.66 -11.89 7.51
CA TYR A 551 -15.85 -11.55 8.91
C TYR A 551 -14.56 -11.78 9.69
N ILE A 552 -14.28 -10.87 10.63
CA ILE A 552 -13.19 -10.96 11.59
C ILE A 552 -13.77 -10.65 12.97
N GLY A 553 -13.78 -11.64 13.85
CA GLY A 553 -14.46 -11.61 15.15
C GLY A 553 -13.52 -11.45 16.34
N GLU A 554 -14.06 -11.71 17.53
CA GLU A 554 -13.30 -11.59 18.78
C GLU A 554 -12.09 -12.57 18.81
N PRO A 555 -11.04 -12.26 19.59
CA PRO A 555 -9.98 -13.22 19.89
C PRO A 555 -10.51 -14.55 20.39
N MET A 556 -10.04 -15.60 19.74
CA MET A 556 -10.35 -16.96 20.04
C MET A 556 -9.28 -17.57 20.96
N ASP A 557 -9.67 -18.51 21.82
CA ASP A 557 -8.75 -19.26 22.66
C ASP A 557 -7.80 -20.10 21.78
N SER A 558 -6.49 -19.99 22.01
CA SER A 558 -5.45 -20.66 21.21
C SER A 558 -5.48 -22.19 21.26
N THR A 559 -6.22 -22.77 22.20
CA THR A 559 -6.44 -24.22 22.30
C THR A 559 -7.68 -24.67 21.53
N SER A 560 -8.50 -23.75 21.04
CA SER A 560 -9.77 -24.04 20.37
C SER A 560 -9.62 -24.15 18.84
N SER A 561 -10.69 -24.53 18.15
CA SER A 561 -10.81 -24.43 16.68
C SER A 561 -12.22 -23.96 16.32
N PRO A 562 -12.41 -23.06 15.33
CA PRO A 562 -13.73 -22.58 14.96
C PRO A 562 -14.59 -23.70 14.39
N GLN A 563 -15.91 -23.53 14.49
CA GLN A 563 -16.91 -24.47 13.96
C GLN A 563 -17.93 -23.68 13.14
N LEU A 564 -18.04 -24.02 11.86
CA LEU A 564 -18.87 -23.31 10.90
C LEU A 564 -20.02 -24.21 10.44
N SER A 565 -21.22 -23.65 10.35
CA SER A 565 -22.43 -24.33 9.86
C SER A 565 -23.22 -23.43 8.91
N ASN A 566 -24.06 -24.02 8.07
CA ASN A 566 -24.95 -23.27 7.18
C ASN A 566 -26.22 -22.84 7.91
N ARG A 567 -26.73 -21.64 7.65
CA ARG A 567 -28.05 -21.23 8.16
C ARG A 567 -29.15 -21.68 7.20
N ALA A 568 -30.31 -22.04 7.75
CA ALA A 568 -31.48 -22.43 6.96
C ALA A 568 -32.05 -21.28 6.11
N SER A 569 -31.85 -20.03 6.54
CA SER A 569 -32.22 -18.82 5.80
C SER A 569 -31.24 -18.45 4.67
N GLY A 570 -30.04 -19.07 4.64
CA GLY A 570 -28.91 -18.62 3.83
C GLY A 570 -27.81 -18.00 4.68
N GLY A 571 -26.56 -18.09 4.22
CA GLY A 571 -25.39 -17.63 4.97
C GLY A 571 -24.80 -18.66 5.94
N TRP A 572 -24.03 -18.20 6.93
CA TRP A 572 -23.24 -19.04 7.83
C TRP A 572 -23.50 -18.71 9.31
N GLN A 573 -23.25 -19.69 10.17
CA GLN A 573 -23.22 -19.54 11.63
C GLN A 573 -21.90 -20.13 12.13
N LEU A 574 -21.24 -19.40 13.04
CA LEU A 574 -19.91 -19.69 13.55
C LEU A 574 -19.96 -19.84 15.07
N ALA A 575 -19.40 -20.92 15.60
CA ALA A 575 -19.21 -21.15 17.03
C ALA A 575 -17.73 -21.32 17.37
N TYR A 576 -17.29 -20.73 18.48
CA TYR A 576 -15.91 -20.84 18.98
C TYR A 576 -15.84 -20.52 20.48
N LYS A 577 -14.68 -20.77 21.10
CA LYS A 577 -14.37 -20.36 22.47
C LYS A 577 -13.54 -19.07 22.42
N THR A 578 -14.01 -18.00 23.06
CA THR A 578 -13.25 -16.75 23.14
C THR A 578 -12.03 -16.91 24.04
N GLN A 579 -11.06 -16.01 23.92
CA GLN A 579 -9.87 -16.00 24.79
C GLN A 579 -10.23 -15.87 26.28
N ALA A 580 -11.39 -15.29 26.62
CA ALA A 580 -11.92 -15.23 27.99
C ALA A 580 -12.47 -16.57 28.50
N GLY A 581 -12.46 -17.62 27.68
CA GLY A 581 -12.95 -18.94 28.00
C GLY A 581 -14.45 -19.14 27.77
N ASN A 582 -15.16 -18.12 27.29
CA ASN A 582 -16.61 -18.16 27.09
C ASN A 582 -16.97 -18.71 25.70
N PRO A 583 -18.08 -19.47 25.56
CA PRO A 583 -18.60 -19.84 24.26
C PRO A 583 -19.15 -18.60 23.53
N ALA A 584 -18.84 -18.46 22.23
CA ALA A 584 -19.37 -17.45 21.34
C ALA A 584 -20.09 -18.10 20.15
N LEU A 585 -21.20 -17.47 19.74
CA LEU A 585 -21.98 -17.84 18.56
C LEU A 585 -22.24 -16.58 17.72
N ILE A 586 -21.81 -16.59 16.47
CA ILE A 586 -21.91 -15.48 15.53
C ILE A 586 -22.68 -15.93 14.30
N ASN A 587 -23.58 -15.08 13.81
CA ASN A 587 -24.33 -15.34 12.59
C ASN A 587 -23.85 -14.38 11.49
N SER A 588 -23.85 -14.82 10.24
CA SER A 588 -23.65 -13.90 9.11
C SER A 588 -24.69 -12.77 9.14
N ILE A 589 -24.26 -11.55 8.81
CA ILE A 589 -25.07 -10.34 8.89
C ILE A 589 -26.11 -10.32 7.75
N GLY A 590 -27.34 -10.80 8.02
CA GLY A 590 -28.50 -10.72 7.11
C GLY A 590 -28.44 -11.55 5.82
N ASP A 591 -29.59 -11.67 5.13
CA ASP A 591 -29.73 -12.39 3.83
C ASP A 591 -29.22 -11.57 2.63
N THR A 592 -28.65 -10.39 2.86
CA THR A 592 -28.13 -9.51 1.81
C THR A 592 -26.76 -10.02 1.35
N PRO A 593 -26.51 -10.18 0.04
CA PRO A 593 -25.17 -10.42 -0.46
C PRO A 593 -24.25 -9.31 0.05
N ILE A 594 -23.27 -9.66 0.88
CA ILE A 594 -22.21 -8.73 1.27
C ILE A 594 -21.35 -8.55 0.02
N TYR A 595 -21.59 -7.48 -0.73
CA TYR A 595 -20.78 -7.14 -1.91
C TYR A 595 -19.44 -6.50 -1.51
N ALA A 596 -19.41 -5.77 -0.39
CA ALA A 596 -18.24 -5.15 0.23
C ALA A 596 -18.07 -5.62 1.69
N PRO A 597 -17.14 -6.55 1.98
CA PRO A 597 -16.95 -7.08 3.33
C PRO A 597 -16.37 -6.02 4.29
N PRO A 598 -17.03 -5.70 5.42
CA PRO A 598 -16.50 -4.72 6.39
C PRO A 598 -15.10 -5.04 6.90
N SER A 599 -14.72 -6.32 6.90
CA SER A 599 -13.37 -6.76 7.26
C SER A 599 -12.28 -6.20 6.34
N ASP A 600 -12.60 -5.85 5.10
CA ASP A 600 -11.61 -5.42 4.11
C ASP A 600 -10.94 -4.11 4.51
N ILE A 601 -11.69 -3.20 5.11
CA ILE A 601 -11.18 -1.92 5.61
C ILE A 601 -10.76 -1.95 7.08
N MET A 602 -11.06 -3.07 7.78
CA MET A 602 -10.62 -3.36 9.14
C MET A 602 -9.36 -4.26 9.18
N THR A 603 -8.71 -4.51 8.04
CA THR A 603 -7.49 -5.34 8.01
C THR A 603 -6.30 -4.50 7.54
N GLY A 604 -5.20 -4.55 8.28
CA GLY A 604 -3.92 -3.97 7.87
C GLY A 604 -3.00 -4.97 7.19
N PHE A 605 -2.10 -4.49 6.34
CA PHE A 605 -1.07 -5.31 5.73
C PHE A 605 -0.17 -5.92 6.81
N ASN A 606 0.22 -7.19 6.63
CA ASN A 606 1.39 -7.72 7.33
C ASN A 606 2.63 -7.03 6.74
N THR A 607 2.97 -5.86 7.27
CA THR A 607 3.91 -4.92 6.66
C THR A 607 5.26 -5.57 6.30
N PRO A 608 5.92 -6.37 7.17
CA PRO A 608 7.21 -6.98 6.84
C PRO A 608 7.15 -7.94 5.64
N VAL A 609 6.00 -8.56 5.39
CA VAL A 609 5.83 -9.57 4.33
C VAL A 609 5.22 -8.97 3.07
N GLN A 610 4.21 -8.10 3.20
CA GLN A 610 3.46 -7.53 2.08
C GLN A 610 4.05 -6.20 1.60
N LEU A 611 4.64 -5.41 2.51
CA LEU A 611 5.23 -4.10 2.21
C LEU A 611 6.71 -4.04 2.65
N PRO A 612 7.57 -4.99 2.21
CA PRO A 612 8.92 -5.15 2.72
C PRO A 612 9.83 -3.93 2.46
N VAL A 613 9.58 -3.16 1.41
CA VAL A 613 10.34 -1.94 1.06
C VAL A 613 10.04 -0.85 2.08
N LEU A 614 8.77 -0.47 2.24
CA LEU A 614 8.37 0.54 3.21
C LEU A 614 8.71 0.11 4.64
N TYR A 615 8.50 -1.17 4.99
CA TYR A 615 8.89 -1.71 6.28
C TYR A 615 10.39 -1.51 6.57
N THR A 616 11.25 -1.82 5.59
CA THR A 616 12.71 -1.66 5.76
C THR A 616 13.08 -0.19 5.98
N LEU A 617 12.41 0.74 5.30
CA LEU A 617 12.64 2.16 5.52
C LEU A 617 12.13 2.60 6.90
N ALA A 618 10.95 2.16 7.30
CA ALA A 618 10.37 2.43 8.61
C ALA A 618 11.22 1.86 9.77
N ASP A 619 11.87 0.71 9.58
CA ASP A 619 12.79 0.10 10.56
C ASP A 619 14.15 0.83 10.65
N LYS A 620 14.64 1.37 9.53
CA LYS A 620 15.98 2.01 9.46
C LYS A 620 15.98 3.52 9.66
N PHE A 621 14.82 4.13 9.53
CA PHE A 621 14.62 5.57 9.65
C PHE A 621 13.45 5.87 10.60
N GLU A 622 12.89 7.07 10.51
CA GLU A 622 11.95 7.58 11.50
C GLU A 622 10.51 7.52 10.99
N VAL A 623 9.63 6.90 11.79
CA VAL A 623 8.18 6.81 11.54
C VAL A 623 7.46 7.87 12.35
N CYS A 624 6.66 8.71 11.68
CA CYS A 624 5.77 9.66 12.32
C CYS A 624 4.40 9.01 12.59
N ASP A 625 4.15 8.59 13.83
CA ASP A 625 2.94 7.84 14.20
C ASP A 625 1.72 8.71 14.52
N LYS A 626 1.87 10.03 14.36
CA LYS A 626 0.82 11.04 14.54
C LYS A 626 0.80 12.03 13.39
N TRP A 627 0.99 11.53 12.17
CA TRP A 627 0.76 12.30 10.96
C TRP A 627 -0.70 12.13 10.52
N PHE A 628 -1.44 13.22 10.45
CA PHE A 628 -2.86 13.25 10.12
C PHE A 628 -3.07 13.90 8.76
N SER A 629 -4.13 13.49 8.06
CA SER A 629 -4.65 14.29 6.94
C SER A 629 -5.00 15.70 7.44
N SER A 630 -4.70 16.72 6.66
CA SER A 630 -4.94 18.12 7.06
C SER A 630 -6.42 18.45 7.26
N LEU A 631 -7.33 17.71 6.61
CA LEU A 631 -8.76 17.75 6.86
C LEU A 631 -9.43 16.36 6.74
N PRO A 632 -10.62 16.16 7.35
CA PRO A 632 -11.41 14.94 7.21
C PRO A 632 -12.13 14.93 5.85
N GLY A 633 -11.53 14.30 4.85
CA GLY A 633 -12.07 14.31 3.50
C GLY A 633 -11.06 13.79 2.46
N PRO A 634 -11.33 14.05 1.17
CA PRO A 634 -10.74 13.30 0.07
C PRO A 634 -9.32 13.77 -0.30
N THR A 635 -8.76 13.12 -1.32
CA THR A 635 -7.42 13.33 -1.90
C THR A 635 -7.11 14.80 -2.17
N TRP A 636 -7.94 15.49 -2.95
CA TRP A 636 -7.61 16.78 -3.54
C TRP A 636 -7.30 17.89 -2.52
N PRO A 637 -8.19 18.17 -1.54
CA PRO A 637 -7.87 19.14 -0.50
C PRO A 637 -6.61 18.81 0.29
N ASN A 638 -6.46 17.54 0.71
CA ASN A 638 -5.33 17.11 1.53
C ASN A 638 -3.99 17.21 0.78
N ARG A 639 -4.01 16.93 -0.52
CA ARG A 639 -2.86 17.08 -1.38
C ARG A 639 -2.47 18.54 -1.59
N PHE A 640 -3.45 19.44 -1.70
CA PHE A 640 -3.18 20.88 -1.76
C PHE A 640 -2.57 21.40 -0.45
N PHE A 641 -3.01 20.90 0.71
CA PHE A 641 -2.35 21.24 1.99
C PHE A 641 -0.85 20.89 2.00
N SER A 642 -0.44 19.78 1.38
CA SER A 642 0.99 19.41 1.29
C SER A 642 1.83 20.35 0.43
N LEU A 643 1.20 21.12 -0.46
CA LEU A 643 1.86 21.98 -1.44
C LEU A 643 1.57 23.48 -1.23
N CYS A 644 0.62 23.83 -0.38
CA CYS A 644 0.18 25.21 -0.18
C CYS A 644 -0.18 25.53 1.28
N ALA A 645 -0.10 24.56 2.20
CA ALA A 645 -0.60 24.66 3.57
C ALA A 645 -2.07 25.11 3.69
N SER A 646 -2.83 24.92 2.61
CA SER A 646 -4.22 25.28 2.46
C SER A 646 -4.81 24.51 1.28
N SER A 647 -6.08 24.17 1.37
CA SER A 647 -6.90 23.74 0.22
C SER A 647 -7.71 24.90 -0.36
N GLY A 648 -7.47 26.13 0.15
CA GLY A 648 -8.19 27.40 -0.06
C GLY A 648 -9.65 27.22 -0.47
N ASP A 649 -10.42 26.89 0.56
CA ASP A 649 -11.86 26.70 0.53
C ASP A 649 -12.35 25.37 -0.07
N LEU A 650 -11.49 24.56 -0.69
CA LEU A 650 -11.90 23.21 -1.09
C LEU A 650 -11.96 22.29 0.14
N ASP A 651 -13.13 21.73 0.43
CA ASP A 651 -13.35 20.74 1.49
C ASP A 651 -13.80 19.38 0.95
N ASP A 652 -14.02 19.25 -0.36
CA ASP A 652 -14.57 18.07 -1.05
C ASP A 652 -13.81 17.82 -2.37
N SER A 653 -14.07 16.70 -3.06
CA SER A 653 -13.50 16.50 -4.39
C SER A 653 -14.05 17.51 -5.42
N PRO A 654 -13.27 17.91 -6.45
CA PRO A 654 -13.72 18.85 -7.46
C PRO A 654 -14.99 18.37 -8.20
N SER A 655 -15.96 19.27 -8.37
CA SER A 655 -17.24 19.03 -9.05
C SER A 655 -17.34 19.73 -10.41
N GLY A 656 -18.13 19.18 -11.33
CA GLY A 656 -18.36 19.72 -12.67
C GLY A 656 -18.78 21.20 -12.71
N ALA A 657 -19.52 21.66 -11.71
CA ALA A 657 -19.96 23.06 -11.59
C ALA A 657 -18.79 24.01 -11.29
N GLU A 658 -17.90 23.64 -10.37
CA GLU A 658 -16.68 24.41 -10.04
C GLU A 658 -15.75 24.47 -11.26
N ILE A 659 -15.70 23.40 -12.06
CA ILE A 659 -14.97 23.40 -13.33
C ILE A 659 -15.56 24.39 -14.32
N SER A 660 -16.89 24.42 -14.46
CA SER A 660 -17.61 25.25 -15.43
C SER A 660 -17.41 26.75 -15.18
N GLU A 661 -17.36 27.18 -13.92
CA GLU A 661 -17.17 28.60 -13.57
C GLU A 661 -15.72 29.07 -13.80
N SER A 662 -14.75 28.17 -13.75
CA SER A 662 -13.31 28.46 -13.87
C SER A 662 -12.72 28.54 -15.29
N MET A 663 -13.54 28.35 -16.33
CA MET A 663 -13.13 28.06 -17.73
C MET A 663 -12.37 29.19 -18.48
N THR A 664 -11.73 30.11 -17.77
CA THR A 664 -10.74 31.04 -18.30
C THR A 664 -9.30 30.75 -17.86
N PHE A 665 -9.07 30.08 -16.74
CA PHE A 665 -7.79 29.51 -16.29
C PHE A 665 -8.05 28.83 -14.93
N PHE A 666 -8.14 27.50 -14.88
CA PHE A 666 -8.18 26.78 -13.60
C PHE A 666 -6.75 26.68 -13.09
N GLU A 667 -6.29 27.74 -12.42
CA GLU A 667 -5.11 27.70 -11.57
C GLU A 667 -5.60 27.90 -10.15
N TYR A 668 -5.47 26.83 -9.36
CA TYR A 668 -5.87 26.86 -7.99
C TYR A 668 -4.79 27.62 -7.18
N GLU A 669 -5.09 28.86 -6.77
CA GLU A 669 -4.21 29.72 -5.98
C GLU A 669 -4.84 30.05 -4.63
N PRO A 670 -4.40 29.40 -3.54
CA PRO A 670 -4.66 29.89 -2.20
C PRO A 670 -4.13 31.31 -2.04
N LYS A 671 -4.72 32.10 -1.16
CA LYS A 671 -4.34 33.51 -0.93
C LYS A 671 -2.84 33.73 -0.64
N GLY A 672 -2.16 32.76 -0.03
CA GLY A 672 -0.71 32.81 0.24
C GLY A 672 0.17 32.23 -0.87
N GLY A 673 -0.41 31.79 -1.99
CA GLY A 673 0.26 31.12 -3.09
C GLY A 673 0.45 29.63 -2.88
N THR A 674 1.26 29.04 -3.75
CA THR A 674 1.59 27.61 -3.76
C THR A 674 3.11 27.47 -3.64
N MET A 675 3.59 26.30 -3.27
CA MET A 675 5.01 25.96 -3.32
C MET A 675 5.64 26.29 -4.70
N PHE A 676 4.88 26.11 -5.79
CA PHE A 676 5.35 26.38 -7.15
C PHE A 676 5.41 27.86 -7.50
N THR A 677 4.59 28.72 -6.87
CA THR A 677 4.68 30.17 -7.08
C THR A 677 5.65 30.83 -6.12
N GLN A 678 5.85 30.29 -4.90
CA GLN A 678 6.68 30.91 -3.87
C GLN A 678 8.17 30.59 -4.01
N LEU A 679 8.54 29.36 -4.43
CA LEU A 679 9.95 29.01 -4.63
C LEU A 679 10.62 29.92 -5.67
N PRO A 680 10.09 30.12 -6.90
CA PRO A 680 10.75 30.97 -7.88
C PRO A 680 10.80 32.45 -7.49
N LYS A 681 9.99 32.90 -6.54
CA LYS A 681 10.00 34.27 -5.98
C LYS A 681 11.02 34.44 -4.85
N THR A 682 11.54 33.36 -4.31
CA THR A 682 12.48 33.37 -3.19
C THR A 682 13.87 32.97 -3.68
N ASN A 683 14.91 33.67 -3.21
CA ASN A 683 16.29 33.29 -3.53
C ASN A 683 16.84 32.33 -2.49
N TRP A 684 17.80 31.50 -2.89
CA TRP A 684 18.66 30.79 -1.96
C TRP A 684 19.25 31.74 -0.91
N PRO A 685 19.23 31.40 0.38
CA PRO A 685 19.86 32.22 1.42
C PRO A 685 21.32 32.56 1.10
N GLY A 686 21.68 33.83 1.24
CA GLY A 686 23.01 34.33 0.88
C GLY A 686 23.29 34.36 -0.63
N SER A 687 22.28 34.26 -1.49
CA SER A 687 22.40 34.25 -2.95
C SER A 687 21.40 35.17 -3.64
N SER A 688 21.67 35.48 -4.91
CA SER A 688 20.71 36.11 -5.84
C SER A 688 20.02 35.09 -6.76
N THR A 689 20.24 33.79 -6.53
CA THR A 689 19.71 32.71 -7.35
C THR A 689 18.34 32.28 -6.82
N PRO A 690 17.27 32.28 -7.64
CA PRO A 690 15.96 31.78 -7.22
C PRO A 690 16.00 30.31 -6.81
N LEU A 691 15.13 29.92 -5.86
CA LEU A 691 14.83 28.52 -5.60
C LEU A 691 14.04 27.96 -6.79
N THR A 692 14.21 26.68 -7.06
CA THR A 692 13.52 25.98 -8.14
C THR A 692 12.91 24.69 -7.64
N TYR A 693 11.95 24.14 -8.38
CA TYR A 693 11.33 22.87 -8.09
C TYR A 693 11.32 21.96 -9.32
N ARG A 694 11.02 20.67 -9.10
CA ARG A 694 10.70 19.72 -10.16
C ARG A 694 9.56 18.82 -9.75
N ILE A 695 8.79 18.35 -10.74
CA ILE A 695 7.73 17.36 -10.56
C ILE A 695 8.12 16.12 -11.36
N TYR A 696 8.16 14.96 -10.71
CA TYR A 696 8.38 13.67 -11.36
C TYR A 696 7.15 12.79 -11.27
N ASN A 697 6.89 12.04 -12.34
CA ASN A 697 5.88 10.99 -12.38
C ASN A 697 6.40 9.75 -13.11
N ASP A 698 5.98 8.56 -12.68
CA ASP A 698 6.48 7.27 -13.18
C ASP A 698 5.73 6.73 -14.41
N ALA A 699 5.04 7.61 -15.15
CA ALA A 699 4.56 7.32 -16.50
C ALA A 699 5.73 7.16 -17.49
N LEU A 700 5.70 6.08 -18.26
CA LEU A 700 6.63 5.82 -19.38
C LEU A 700 6.28 6.64 -20.63
N TYR A 701 7.30 7.19 -21.31
CA TYR A 701 7.28 7.68 -22.71
C TYR A 701 8.27 6.84 -23.56
N PRO A 702 8.16 6.60 -24.90
CA PRO A 702 7.09 6.86 -25.90
C PRO A 702 6.81 5.66 -26.88
N GLY A 703 5.79 5.76 -27.75
CA GLY A 703 5.74 5.05 -29.05
C GLY A 703 4.79 3.86 -29.23
N THR A 704 4.07 3.42 -28.19
CA THR A 704 3.14 2.27 -28.31
C THR A 704 1.82 2.46 -27.56
N HIS A 705 1.09 3.56 -27.75
CA HIS A 705 -0.35 3.63 -27.41
C HIS A 705 -0.77 3.16 -25.98
N ARG A 706 0.12 3.20 -24.98
CA ARG A 706 -0.12 2.57 -23.66
C ARG A 706 0.64 3.33 -22.56
N TYR A 707 -0.01 4.34 -21.97
CA TYR A 707 0.44 5.05 -20.76
C TYR A 707 0.34 4.10 -19.56
N LYS A 708 1.48 3.50 -19.19
CA LYS A 708 1.59 2.54 -18.09
C LYS A 708 2.57 3.08 -17.05
N SER A 709 2.32 2.77 -15.78
CA SER A 709 3.39 2.86 -14.77
C SER A 709 4.54 1.96 -15.19
N GLN A 710 5.77 2.46 -15.05
CA GLN A 710 6.98 1.64 -15.21
C GLN A 710 7.12 0.54 -14.15
N PHE A 711 6.34 0.62 -13.08
CA PHE A 711 6.38 -0.25 -11.92
C PHE A 711 5.19 -1.20 -11.78
N ALA A 712 4.18 -1.10 -12.66
CA ALA A 712 2.99 -1.95 -12.62
C ALA A 712 3.33 -3.46 -12.63
N TYR A 713 2.71 -4.21 -11.71
CA TYR A 713 2.79 -5.66 -11.69
C TYR A 713 1.79 -6.29 -12.68
N GLN A 714 2.24 -6.75 -13.86
CA GLN A 714 1.38 -7.51 -14.78
C GLN A 714 2.12 -8.68 -15.46
N PRO A 715 1.64 -9.94 -15.30
CA PRO A 715 2.18 -11.11 -16.02
C PRO A 715 1.82 -11.13 -17.52
N ASP A 716 0.84 -10.35 -17.96
CA ASP A 716 0.47 -10.20 -19.37
C ASP A 716 0.59 -8.74 -19.83
N ARG A 717 1.79 -8.38 -20.32
CA ARG A 717 2.07 -7.05 -20.89
C ARG A 717 1.18 -6.71 -22.11
N SER A 718 0.41 -7.67 -22.65
CA SER A 718 -0.36 -7.52 -23.90
C SER A 718 -1.74 -6.88 -23.71
N LYS A 719 -2.32 -6.87 -22.50
CA LYS A 719 -3.54 -6.11 -22.17
C LYS A 719 -3.14 -4.77 -21.56
N GLY A 720 -3.10 -3.71 -22.38
CA GLY A 720 -2.68 -2.39 -21.93
C GLY A 720 -3.72 -1.73 -21.03
N SER A 721 -3.32 -1.16 -19.89
CA SER A 721 -4.12 -0.15 -19.21
C SER A 721 -4.31 1.02 -20.18
N THR A 722 -5.55 1.42 -20.42
CA THR A 722 -5.92 2.64 -21.15
C THR A 722 -5.81 3.88 -20.24
N GLY A 723 -4.99 3.82 -19.18
CA GLY A 723 -5.23 4.55 -17.95
C GLY A 723 -4.97 6.06 -18.05
N SER A 724 -6.00 6.85 -17.78
CA SER A 724 -5.97 8.30 -17.60
C SER A 724 -5.23 8.79 -16.34
N GLY A 725 -4.60 7.89 -15.57
CA GLY A 725 -3.92 8.17 -14.31
C GLY A 725 -2.46 8.64 -14.43
N TRP A 726 -2.01 9.09 -15.59
CA TRP A 726 -0.62 9.50 -15.83
C TRP A 726 -0.31 10.95 -15.41
N MET A 727 -1.31 11.71 -14.96
CA MET A 727 -1.17 13.13 -14.68
C MET A 727 -0.98 13.43 -13.19
N PRO A 728 0.10 14.13 -12.84
CA PRO A 728 0.23 15.09 -11.79
C PRO A 728 -0.98 15.64 -11.03
N ILE A 729 -1.48 15.18 -9.87
CA ILE A 729 -2.54 15.98 -9.21
C ILE A 729 -2.01 17.37 -8.82
N GLY A 730 -0.71 17.51 -8.50
CA GLY A 730 -0.07 18.78 -8.21
C GLY A 730 -0.06 19.74 -9.40
N MET A 731 -0.26 19.24 -10.63
CA MET A 731 -0.38 20.07 -11.83
C MET A 731 -1.64 20.96 -11.82
N ALA A 732 -2.63 20.69 -10.97
CA ALA A 732 -3.81 21.53 -10.83
C ALA A 732 -3.51 22.90 -10.16
N LEU A 733 -2.42 23.00 -9.41
CA LEU A 733 -2.05 24.19 -8.65
C LEU A 733 -1.46 25.30 -9.54
N GLU A 734 -1.66 26.56 -9.15
CA GLU A 734 -0.96 27.68 -9.80
C GLU A 734 0.56 27.49 -9.74
N GLY A 735 1.26 27.95 -10.78
CA GLY A 735 2.71 27.87 -10.90
C GLY A 735 3.20 26.54 -11.48
N ALA A 736 2.48 25.44 -11.28
CA ALA A 736 2.83 24.16 -11.86
C ALA A 736 2.77 24.21 -13.40
N SER A 737 3.88 23.86 -14.05
CA SER A 737 4.07 23.98 -15.50
C SER A 737 4.53 22.66 -16.12
N TRP A 738 4.06 22.35 -17.34
CA TRP A 738 4.49 21.17 -18.08
C TRP A 738 6.03 21.10 -18.26
N SER A 739 6.70 22.26 -18.28
CA SER A 739 8.15 22.37 -18.43
C SER A 739 8.93 21.86 -17.21
N ASP A 740 8.32 21.89 -16.04
CA ASP A 740 8.91 21.41 -14.77
C ASP A 740 8.49 19.98 -14.44
N TRP A 741 7.69 19.36 -15.31
CA TRP A 741 7.28 17.97 -15.20
C TRP A 741 8.20 17.05 -16.01
N TYR A 742 8.73 16.03 -15.33
CA TYR A 742 9.61 15.02 -15.86
C TYR A 742 9.10 13.59 -15.63
N SER A 743 9.46 12.68 -16.55
CA SER A 743 9.27 11.25 -16.33
C SER A 743 10.35 10.74 -15.37
N LEU A 744 9.99 9.82 -14.49
CA LEU A 744 10.90 9.21 -13.51
C LEU A 744 12.04 8.40 -14.18
N ASP A 745 11.91 8.01 -15.45
CA ASP A 745 13.00 7.41 -16.23
C ASP A 745 14.25 8.31 -16.32
N ARG A 746 14.08 9.63 -16.22
CA ARG A 746 15.19 10.59 -16.18
C ARG A 746 15.74 10.85 -14.78
N PHE A 747 15.06 10.39 -13.74
CA PHE A 747 15.37 10.75 -12.35
C PHE A 747 16.81 10.43 -11.96
N ALA A 748 17.28 9.21 -12.28
CA ALA A 748 18.66 8.82 -12.00
C ALA A 748 19.67 9.64 -12.81
N ARG A 749 19.38 9.95 -14.07
CA ARG A 749 20.24 10.83 -14.87
C ARG A 749 20.36 12.20 -14.23
N ASP A 750 19.24 12.77 -13.81
CA ASP A 750 19.16 14.13 -13.29
C ASP A 750 19.85 14.26 -11.93
N LEU A 751 19.64 13.32 -11.00
CA LEU A 751 20.28 13.37 -9.68
C LEU A 751 21.78 13.06 -9.72
N ASN A 752 22.27 12.41 -10.78
CA ASN A 752 23.70 12.21 -11.00
C ASN A 752 24.36 13.39 -11.73
N ALA A 753 23.60 14.35 -12.23
CA ALA A 753 24.10 15.63 -12.74
C ALA A 753 24.04 16.71 -11.64
N PRO A 754 24.70 17.86 -11.84
CA PRO A 754 24.49 19.01 -10.97
C PRO A 754 23.01 19.40 -10.91
N TYR A 755 22.44 19.34 -9.70
CA TYR A 755 21.00 19.44 -9.46
C TYR A 755 20.71 20.64 -8.55
N GLU A 756 19.83 21.54 -8.97
CA GLU A 756 19.55 22.80 -8.25
C GLU A 756 18.17 22.87 -7.59
N ALA A 757 17.25 21.94 -7.87
CA ALA A 757 15.90 22.02 -7.35
C ALA A 757 15.89 21.86 -5.83
N ALA A 758 15.36 22.87 -5.14
CA ALA A 758 15.21 22.91 -3.69
C ALA A 758 14.12 21.94 -3.22
N PHE A 759 13.05 21.83 -4.01
CA PHE A 759 11.91 20.95 -3.75
C PHE A 759 11.66 20.04 -4.96
N THR A 760 11.44 18.75 -4.72
CA THR A 760 11.12 17.78 -5.74
C THR A 760 9.87 17.02 -5.33
N LEU A 761 8.78 17.23 -6.06
CA LEU A 761 7.55 16.46 -5.91
C LEU A 761 7.63 15.21 -6.77
N ILE A 762 7.32 14.06 -6.19
CA ILE A 762 7.26 12.77 -6.88
C ILE A 762 5.85 12.23 -6.66
N GLU A 763 5.14 12.05 -7.76
CA GLU A 763 3.77 11.55 -7.74
C GLU A 763 3.66 10.23 -8.49
N PRO A 764 2.85 9.29 -7.98
CA PRO A 764 2.62 8.01 -8.64
C PRO A 764 1.72 8.14 -9.87
N HIS A 765 1.72 7.10 -10.68
CA HIS A 765 0.75 6.85 -11.73
C HIS A 765 -0.49 6.19 -11.11
N TYR A 766 -1.67 6.75 -11.35
CA TYR A 766 -2.93 6.32 -10.76
C TYR A 766 -3.62 5.15 -11.50
N GLY A 767 -2.96 4.62 -12.54
CA GLY A 767 -3.42 3.45 -13.29
C GLY A 767 -4.67 3.73 -14.10
N ASN A 768 -5.58 2.75 -14.19
CA ASN A 768 -6.86 2.89 -14.90
C ASN A 768 -7.92 3.67 -14.11
N ALA A 769 -7.65 4.96 -13.86
CA ALA A 769 -8.60 5.86 -13.21
C ALA A 769 -9.89 6.05 -14.04
N ARG A 770 -9.82 6.02 -15.39
CA ARG A 770 -11.00 6.08 -16.28
C ARG A 770 -11.95 4.91 -16.05
N GLY A 771 -11.41 3.71 -15.83
CA GLY A 771 -12.18 2.50 -15.57
C GLY A 771 -12.66 2.38 -14.13
N ASP A 772 -12.25 3.29 -13.24
CA ASP A 772 -12.46 3.21 -11.79
C ASP A 772 -11.91 1.92 -11.16
N THR A 773 -10.79 1.43 -11.72
CA THR A 773 -10.09 0.25 -11.21
C THR A 773 -8.70 0.58 -10.72
N TYR A 774 -8.12 1.70 -11.17
CA TYR A 774 -6.76 2.14 -10.81
C TYR A 774 -5.66 1.11 -11.14
N GLN A 775 -6.01 0.02 -11.83
CA GLN A 775 -5.11 -1.09 -12.10
C GLN A 775 -3.90 -0.66 -12.92
N GLY A 776 -2.74 -1.21 -12.55
CA GLY A 776 -1.49 -0.93 -13.24
C GLY A 776 -0.93 0.46 -12.91
N GLY A 777 -1.29 0.99 -11.74
CA GLY A 777 -0.69 2.17 -11.14
C GLY A 777 0.46 1.84 -10.20
N SER A 778 0.87 2.87 -9.48
CA SER A 778 1.90 2.87 -8.44
C SER A 778 1.50 3.72 -7.23
N SER A 779 0.25 4.21 -7.16
CA SER A 779 -0.21 5.06 -6.06
C SER A 779 -0.57 4.28 -4.79
N GLN A 780 -0.70 2.96 -4.91
CA GLN A 780 -1.28 2.06 -3.91
C GLN A 780 -2.74 2.36 -3.60
N HIS A 781 -3.49 2.96 -4.54
CA HIS A 781 -4.93 3.14 -4.42
C HIS A 781 -5.63 1.82 -4.00
N PRO A 782 -6.69 1.84 -3.17
CA PRO A 782 -7.42 0.65 -2.68
C PRO A 782 -7.85 -0.35 -3.75
N ARG A 783 -8.15 0.16 -4.94
CA ARG A 783 -8.58 -0.63 -6.10
C ARG A 783 -7.42 -1.26 -6.88
N ASP A 784 -6.17 -0.86 -6.66
CA ASP A 784 -4.98 -1.52 -7.21
C ASP A 784 -4.18 -2.25 -6.13
N ASP A 785 -3.20 -3.05 -6.54
CA ASP A 785 -2.29 -3.69 -5.59
C ASP A 785 -1.11 -2.81 -5.15
N TYR A 786 -0.46 -3.22 -4.05
CA TYR A 786 0.62 -2.47 -3.43
C TYR A 786 1.98 -2.57 -4.15
N TYR A 787 2.14 -3.48 -5.13
CA TYR A 787 3.46 -3.76 -5.72
C TYR A 787 4.03 -2.54 -6.43
N GLY A 788 3.20 -1.85 -7.23
CA GLY A 788 3.64 -0.68 -7.99
C GLY A 788 4.17 0.43 -7.10
N GLY A 789 3.50 0.67 -5.96
CA GLY A 789 3.96 1.67 -4.99
C GLY A 789 5.22 1.28 -4.22
N GLU A 790 5.35 0.02 -3.82
CA GLU A 790 6.59 -0.50 -3.20
C GLU A 790 7.79 -0.39 -4.16
N ALA A 791 7.56 -0.68 -5.45
CA ALA A 791 8.56 -0.51 -6.50
C ALA A 791 8.93 0.96 -6.74
N LEU A 792 7.96 1.87 -6.71
CA LEU A 792 8.19 3.31 -6.80
C LEU A 792 9.01 3.83 -5.60
N ILE A 793 8.60 3.51 -4.36
CA ILE A 793 9.33 3.86 -3.12
C ILE A 793 10.78 3.40 -3.23
N ARG A 794 10.98 2.13 -3.63
CA ARG A 794 12.31 1.55 -3.78
C ARG A 794 13.14 2.32 -4.81
N ALA A 795 12.59 2.58 -5.99
CA ALA A 795 13.31 3.24 -7.07
C ALA A 795 13.73 4.67 -6.68
N VAL A 796 12.83 5.42 -6.04
CA VAL A 796 13.11 6.77 -5.54
C VAL A 796 14.22 6.73 -4.49
N TYR A 797 14.08 5.86 -3.48
CA TYR A 797 15.08 5.73 -2.42
C TYR A 797 16.45 5.35 -2.96
N GLU A 798 16.55 4.26 -3.74
CA GLU A 798 17.85 3.75 -4.20
C GLU A 798 18.53 4.73 -5.17
N THR A 799 17.75 5.46 -5.98
CA THR A 799 18.27 6.50 -6.85
C THR A 799 18.82 7.67 -6.04
N LEU A 800 18.07 8.19 -5.06
CA LEU A 800 18.53 9.28 -4.21
C LEU A 800 19.73 8.85 -3.36
N ARG A 801 19.68 7.65 -2.78
CA ARG A 801 20.72 7.05 -1.92
C ARG A 801 22.05 6.86 -2.64
N SER A 802 22.02 6.59 -3.95
CA SER A 802 23.20 6.43 -4.79
C SER A 802 23.70 7.73 -5.42
N SER A 803 22.88 8.78 -5.43
CA SER A 803 23.22 10.10 -5.97
C SER A 803 24.23 10.87 -5.09
N PRO A 804 24.98 11.83 -5.65
CA PRO A 804 25.79 12.76 -4.87
C PRO A 804 25.01 13.61 -3.85
N LEU A 805 23.68 13.69 -3.98
CA LEU A 805 22.80 14.51 -3.15
C LEU A 805 22.39 13.84 -1.82
N TRP A 806 22.71 12.55 -1.62
CA TRP A 806 22.24 11.78 -0.47
C TRP A 806 22.46 12.49 0.89
N PHE A 807 23.65 13.09 1.08
CA PHE A 807 24.06 13.68 2.36
C PHE A 807 23.43 15.04 2.67
N ASN A 808 22.74 15.67 1.72
CA ASN A 808 22.06 16.96 1.91
C ASN A 808 20.59 16.92 1.47
N SER A 809 19.98 15.73 1.53
CA SER A 809 18.59 15.51 1.12
C SER A 809 17.71 15.01 2.27
N LEU A 810 16.45 15.42 2.25
CA LEU A 810 15.37 14.87 3.06
C LEU A 810 14.31 14.29 2.14
N LEU A 811 14.05 12.99 2.22
CA LEU A 811 12.93 12.34 1.55
C LEU A 811 11.80 12.12 2.56
N ILE A 812 10.61 12.62 2.22
CA ILE A 812 9.37 12.42 2.97
C ILE A 812 8.51 11.48 2.14
N ILE A 813 8.16 10.33 2.72
CA ILE A 813 7.21 9.39 2.12
C ILE A 813 5.94 9.45 2.96
N THR A 814 4.82 9.85 2.35
CA THR A 814 3.53 9.97 3.03
C THR A 814 2.37 9.64 2.09
N TYR A 815 1.15 9.68 2.60
CA TYR A 815 -0.10 9.50 1.84
C TYR A 815 -0.95 10.76 1.97
N ASP A 816 -1.80 11.01 1.00
CA ASP A 816 -2.73 12.16 1.00
C ASP A 816 -3.81 12.06 2.05
N GLU A 817 -4.51 10.93 2.13
CA GLU A 817 -5.54 10.68 3.10
C GLU A 817 -5.70 9.16 3.35
N HIS A 818 -6.62 8.81 4.24
CA HIS A 818 -6.77 7.47 4.79
C HIS A 818 -7.57 6.46 3.93
N GLY A 819 -8.27 6.89 2.89
CA GLY A 819 -9.02 6.07 1.94
C GLY A 819 -10.29 5.45 2.51
N GLY A 820 -10.86 6.01 3.58
CA GLY A 820 -11.98 5.41 4.32
C GLY A 820 -11.59 4.15 5.12
N PHE A 821 -10.29 3.84 5.23
CA PHE A 821 -9.80 2.74 6.05
C PHE A 821 -9.82 3.10 7.53
N TYR A 822 -10.03 2.08 8.36
CA TYR A 822 -10.00 2.23 9.80
C TYR A 822 -8.67 2.83 10.29
N ASP A 823 -8.76 3.80 11.20
CA ASP A 823 -7.66 4.24 12.04
C ASP A 823 -8.11 4.30 13.51
N SER A 824 -7.27 3.77 14.38
CA SER A 824 -7.51 3.62 15.82
C SER A 824 -7.37 4.93 16.61
N ARG A 825 -6.85 6.01 15.99
CA ARG A 825 -6.65 7.30 16.67
C ARG A 825 -7.56 8.37 16.09
N PRO A 826 -8.38 9.02 16.94
CA PRO A 826 -9.23 10.10 16.47
C PRO A 826 -8.38 11.32 16.06
N PRO A 827 -8.78 12.05 15.02
CA PRO A 827 -8.17 13.33 14.68
C PRO A 827 -8.28 14.36 15.81
N GLY A 828 -7.34 15.32 15.78
CA GLY A 828 -7.27 16.42 16.73
C GLY A 828 -7.73 17.77 16.16
N PRO A 829 -7.78 18.80 17.01
CA PRO A 829 -8.02 20.17 16.59
C PRO A 829 -6.84 20.70 15.78
N ALA A 830 -7.09 21.75 15.02
CA ALA A 830 -6.14 22.30 14.07
C ALA A 830 -6.33 23.81 13.89
N VAL A 831 -5.30 24.52 13.42
CA VAL A 831 -5.40 25.96 13.11
C VAL A 831 -6.03 26.11 11.73
N SER A 832 -7.07 26.93 11.56
CA SER A 832 -7.60 27.21 10.22
C SER A 832 -6.53 27.90 9.35
N PRO A 833 -6.36 27.56 8.06
CA PRO A 833 -5.32 28.14 7.21
C PRO A 833 -5.49 29.65 6.99
N GLN A 834 -6.69 30.19 7.24
CA GLN A 834 -6.93 31.62 7.24
C GLN A 834 -7.97 31.97 8.31
N ALA A 835 -7.68 32.97 9.13
CA ALA A 835 -8.62 33.46 10.14
C ALA A 835 -10.01 33.79 9.54
N GLY A 836 -11.06 33.19 10.10
CA GLY A 836 -12.45 33.44 9.70
C GLY A 836 -12.87 32.80 8.37
N LEU A 837 -12.09 31.86 7.84
CA LEU A 837 -12.44 31.09 6.65
C LEU A 837 -13.76 30.33 6.88
N ARG A 838 -14.79 30.68 6.10
CA ARG A 838 -16.12 30.05 6.11
C ARG A 838 -16.69 29.88 4.69
N GLY A 839 -15.85 30.10 3.68
CA GLY A 839 -16.23 30.14 2.26
C GLY A 839 -16.21 28.79 1.56
N SER A 840 -15.93 27.71 2.29
CA SER A 840 -15.92 26.36 1.74
C SER A 840 -17.31 25.86 1.37
N LYS A 841 -17.39 24.91 0.43
CA LYS A 841 -18.65 24.42 -0.16
C LYS A 841 -19.58 23.85 0.91
N LYS A 842 -19.05 23.10 1.88
CA LYS A 842 -19.82 22.52 2.99
C LYS A 842 -19.88 23.44 4.21
N GLY A 843 -19.15 24.57 4.19
CA GLY A 843 -19.05 25.52 5.30
C GLY A 843 -18.12 25.05 6.43
N PHE A 844 -17.24 24.08 6.17
CA PHE A 844 -16.23 23.62 7.11
C PHE A 844 -15.20 24.70 7.44
N ASN A 845 -14.87 24.85 8.73
CA ASN A 845 -13.98 25.91 9.22
C ASN A 845 -12.47 25.55 9.25
N PHE A 846 -12.12 24.31 8.88
CA PHE A 846 -10.73 23.80 8.83
C PHE A 846 -10.01 23.68 10.19
N GLU A 847 -10.76 23.68 11.29
CA GLU A 847 -10.20 23.58 12.65
C GLU A 847 -10.11 22.15 13.18
N THR A 848 -10.30 21.13 12.32
CA THR A 848 -10.25 19.71 12.68
C THR A 848 -9.46 18.94 11.63
N LEU A 849 -8.56 18.05 12.09
CA LEU A 849 -7.78 17.16 11.23
C LEU A 849 -8.62 16.00 10.68
N GLY A 850 -8.12 15.33 9.65
CA GLY A 850 -8.63 14.03 9.21
C GLY A 850 -7.89 12.87 9.89
N PRO A 851 -8.26 11.60 9.61
CA PRO A 851 -7.60 10.43 10.17
C PRO A 851 -6.09 10.35 9.85
N ARG A 852 -5.36 9.49 10.58
CA ARG A 852 -3.91 9.35 10.40
C ARG A 852 -3.56 8.67 9.08
N VAL A 853 -2.45 9.10 8.51
CA VAL A 853 -1.78 8.51 7.35
C VAL A 853 -0.35 8.09 7.70
N PRO A 854 0.23 7.11 7.00
CA PRO A 854 1.63 6.73 7.19
C PRO A 854 2.57 7.86 6.78
N ALA A 855 3.62 8.09 7.56
CA ALA A 855 4.70 8.98 7.18
C ALA A 855 6.07 8.47 7.66
N VAL A 856 7.03 8.38 6.74
CA VAL A 856 8.41 7.97 7.01
C VAL A 856 9.38 9.05 6.53
N LEU A 857 10.25 9.51 7.42
CA LEU A 857 11.29 10.49 7.12
C LEU A 857 12.59 9.77 6.83
N VAL A 858 13.18 10.02 5.66
CA VAL A 858 14.36 9.30 5.16
C VAL A 858 15.47 10.27 4.82
N SER A 859 16.58 10.18 5.54
CA SER A 859 17.78 11.01 5.35
C SER A 859 18.94 10.43 6.16
N PRO A 860 20.22 10.61 5.77
CA PRO A 860 21.32 10.32 6.68
C PRO A 860 21.38 11.31 7.86
N LEU A 861 20.57 12.38 7.82
CA LEU A 861 20.51 13.41 8.85
C LEU A 861 19.45 13.11 9.93
N VAL A 862 18.52 12.18 9.69
CA VAL A 862 17.47 11.80 10.66
C VAL A 862 17.85 10.55 11.44
N GLY A 863 17.28 10.41 12.63
CA GLY A 863 17.42 9.19 13.42
C GLY A 863 16.62 8.01 12.88
N ASP A 864 16.67 6.91 13.61
CA ASP A 864 15.74 5.81 13.48
C ASP A 864 14.67 5.86 14.59
N GLY A 865 13.64 5.04 14.41
CA GLY A 865 12.59 4.86 15.41
C GLY A 865 11.41 5.81 15.22
N LYS A 866 10.96 6.42 16.31
CA LYS A 866 9.62 7.02 16.39
C LYS A 866 9.63 8.55 16.48
N CYS A 867 8.70 9.18 15.78
CA CYS A 867 8.26 10.55 16.02
C CYS A 867 6.79 10.61 16.45
N SER A 868 6.53 11.14 17.64
CA SER A 868 5.18 11.32 18.21
C SER A 868 4.68 12.76 18.26
N THR A 869 5.38 13.67 17.59
CA THR A 869 4.89 15.02 17.32
C THR A 869 3.67 14.90 16.41
N THR A 870 2.61 15.64 16.72
CA THR A 870 1.43 15.70 15.85
C THR A 870 1.77 16.56 14.63
N TYR A 871 1.60 15.98 13.45
CA TYR A 871 1.77 16.66 12.18
C TYR A 871 0.52 16.52 11.32
N ASP A 872 0.37 17.45 10.40
CA ASP A 872 -0.44 17.30 9.21
C ASP A 872 0.37 17.73 7.98
N HIS A 873 -0.22 17.71 6.79
CA HIS A 873 0.51 17.97 5.55
C HIS A 873 1.13 19.36 5.46
N ALA A 874 0.61 20.34 6.20
CA ALA A 874 1.18 21.69 6.27
C ALA A 874 2.60 21.73 6.88
N VAL A 875 3.04 20.65 7.55
CA VAL A 875 4.44 20.53 8.01
C VAL A 875 5.44 20.53 6.85
N ILE A 876 5.03 20.09 5.64
CA ILE A 876 5.91 20.05 4.48
C ILE A 876 6.28 21.48 4.03
N PRO A 877 5.30 22.38 3.73
CA PRO A 877 5.54 23.81 3.58
C PRO A 877 6.36 24.43 4.71
N ALA A 878 5.95 24.23 5.97
CA ALA A 878 6.64 24.79 7.13
C ALA A 878 8.12 24.37 7.21
N THR A 879 8.43 23.14 6.81
CA THR A 879 9.82 22.63 6.77
C THR A 879 10.63 23.31 5.67
N ILE A 880 10.05 23.49 4.49
CA ILE A 880 10.71 24.17 3.38
C ILE A 880 10.95 25.64 3.74
N GLU A 881 9.96 26.30 4.36
CA GLU A 881 10.06 27.68 4.79
C GLU A 881 11.20 27.90 5.78
N ASP A 882 11.32 27.02 6.76
CA ASP A 882 12.39 27.04 7.76
C ASP A 882 13.77 26.76 7.14
N ILE A 883 13.87 25.84 6.18
CA ILE A 883 15.15 25.53 5.52
C ILE A 883 15.64 26.70 4.64
N PHE A 884 14.74 27.36 3.90
CA PHE A 884 15.08 28.33 2.87
C PHE A 884 14.72 29.79 3.21
N ASP A 885 14.41 30.09 4.47
CA ASP A 885 14.02 31.40 4.98
C ASP A 885 12.81 32.01 4.21
N MET A 886 11.85 31.18 3.82
CA MET A 886 10.61 31.65 3.18
C MET A 886 9.61 32.13 4.23
N LYS A 887 8.62 32.91 3.80
CA LYS A 887 7.49 33.29 4.65
C LYS A 887 6.43 32.19 4.61
N PRO A 888 5.71 31.96 5.73
CA PRO A 888 4.54 31.10 5.75
C PRO A 888 3.52 31.43 4.66
N MET A 889 2.96 30.40 4.03
CA MET A 889 1.89 30.55 3.04
C MET A 889 0.51 30.62 3.68
N SER A 890 0.32 30.16 4.91
CA SER A 890 -0.97 30.24 5.60
C SER A 890 -0.81 30.45 7.12
N ASP A 891 -1.92 30.50 7.85
CA ASP A 891 -1.88 30.46 9.32
C ASP A 891 -1.56 29.02 9.82
N ARG A 892 -1.73 27.99 8.96
CA ARG A 892 -1.56 26.57 9.29
C ARG A 892 -0.09 26.16 9.37
N ASP A 893 0.69 26.47 8.35
CA ASP A 893 2.13 26.22 8.32
C ASP A 893 2.88 27.12 9.31
N ALA A 894 2.45 28.37 9.47
CA ALA A 894 2.97 29.28 10.50
C ALA A 894 2.85 28.73 11.93
N ALA A 895 1.82 27.94 12.21
CA ALA A 895 1.62 27.25 13.49
C ALA A 895 2.27 25.86 13.55
N SER A 896 2.71 25.31 12.41
CA SER A 896 3.26 23.97 12.32
C SER A 896 4.73 23.94 12.76
N THR A 897 5.13 22.86 13.43
CA THR A 897 6.52 22.67 13.83
C THR A 897 7.31 22.01 12.71
N SER A 898 8.18 22.76 12.05
CA SER A 898 9.09 22.26 11.00
C SER A 898 9.82 20.96 11.40
N LEU A 899 10.08 20.09 10.41
CA LEU A 899 10.81 18.83 10.57
C LEU A 899 12.31 19.01 10.80
N THR A 900 12.87 20.23 10.69
CA THR A 900 14.31 20.47 10.88
C THR A 900 14.82 20.07 12.26
N HIS A 901 13.98 20.11 13.29
CA HIS A 901 14.31 19.64 14.63
C HIS A 901 14.53 18.12 14.72
N ARG A 902 14.14 17.36 13.67
CA ARG A 902 14.38 15.92 13.53
C ARG A 902 15.74 15.60 12.91
N LEU A 903 16.44 16.60 12.38
CA LEU A 903 17.79 16.46 11.81
C LEU A 903 18.83 16.36 12.94
N LYS A 904 19.05 15.14 13.44
CA LYS A 904 19.98 14.82 14.53
C LYS A 904 21.44 14.77 14.07
N TYR A 905 21.69 14.28 12.86
CA TYR A 905 23.02 13.91 12.35
C TYR A 905 23.54 14.93 11.32
N LYS A 906 23.69 16.19 11.75
CA LYS A 906 24.08 17.32 10.88
C LYS A 906 25.54 17.21 10.41
N LEU A 907 25.88 17.83 9.27
CA LEU A 907 27.24 17.77 8.73
C LEU A 907 28.28 18.31 9.72
N GLY A 908 27.97 19.43 10.38
CA GLY A 908 28.84 20.07 11.37
C GLY A 908 28.75 19.52 12.79
N SER A 909 27.97 18.47 13.06
CA SER A 909 27.89 17.83 14.39
C SER A 909 29.10 16.93 14.66
N ASP A 910 29.38 16.48 15.89
CA ASP A 910 30.52 15.57 16.14
C ASP A 910 30.34 14.21 15.43
N GLU A 911 29.12 13.68 15.39
CA GLU A 911 28.81 12.36 14.80
C GLU A 911 28.75 12.40 13.27
N GLY A 912 28.39 13.54 12.68
CA GLY A 912 28.20 13.69 11.24
C GLY A 912 26.99 12.90 10.72
N PRO A 913 26.75 12.93 9.39
CA PRO A 913 25.67 12.17 8.77
C PRO A 913 25.84 10.66 8.94
N ARG A 914 24.73 9.96 9.14
CA ARG A 914 24.70 8.50 9.26
C ARG A 914 25.28 7.79 8.03
N THR A 915 26.02 6.70 8.30
CA THR A 915 26.66 5.88 7.26
C THR A 915 26.10 4.45 7.18
N ASP A 916 25.25 4.07 8.12
CA ASP A 916 24.59 2.77 8.27
C ASP A 916 23.30 2.64 7.43
N CYS A 917 22.87 3.71 6.75
CA CYS A 917 21.70 3.73 5.88
C CYS A 917 21.81 2.68 4.75
N PRO A 918 20.78 1.84 4.53
CA PRO A 918 20.82 0.74 3.57
C PRO A 918 21.13 1.24 2.15
N ARG A 919 21.92 0.48 1.39
CA ARG A 919 22.21 0.84 -0.01
C ARG A 919 21.19 0.26 -0.98
N VAL A 920 20.60 -0.86 -0.60
CA VAL A 920 19.66 -1.65 -1.39
C VAL A 920 18.57 -2.12 -0.44
N LEU A 921 17.33 -1.99 -0.84
CA LEU A 921 16.15 -2.46 -0.12
C LEU A 921 15.83 -3.91 -0.52
N PRO A 922 14.90 -4.61 0.14
CA PRO A 922 14.32 -5.86 -0.40
C PRO A 922 13.48 -5.60 -1.68
N PRO A 923 13.28 -6.60 -2.55
CA PRO A 923 12.34 -6.45 -3.66
C PRO A 923 10.89 -6.34 -3.14
N PRO A 924 10.00 -5.65 -3.87
CA PRO A 924 8.57 -5.64 -3.56
C PRO A 924 7.98 -7.05 -3.50
N ALA A 925 7.06 -7.28 -2.56
CA ALA A 925 6.35 -8.53 -2.47
C ALA A 925 5.35 -8.67 -3.63
N LYS A 926 5.29 -9.86 -4.25
CA LYS A 926 4.35 -10.12 -5.33
C LYS A 926 2.94 -10.28 -4.76
N PRO A 927 1.92 -9.65 -5.34
CA PRO A 927 0.54 -9.85 -4.91
C PRO A 927 0.09 -11.28 -5.25
N TYR A 928 -0.73 -11.86 -4.36
CA TYR A 928 -1.44 -13.11 -4.62
C TYR A 928 -2.56 -12.88 -5.65
N ALA A 929 -3.00 -13.94 -6.33
CA ALA A 929 -3.77 -13.94 -7.59
C ALA A 929 -4.84 -12.81 -7.75
N ASN A 930 -4.91 -12.28 -8.97
CA ASN A 930 -5.78 -11.15 -9.35
C ASN A 930 -7.27 -11.52 -9.23
N ALA A 931 -8.03 -10.76 -8.44
CA ALA A 931 -9.47 -10.70 -8.58
C ALA A 931 -9.81 -9.89 -9.86
N GLU A 932 -10.75 -10.39 -10.67
CA GLU A 932 -11.30 -9.61 -11.77
C GLU A 932 -12.11 -8.44 -11.19
N GLN A 933 -11.82 -7.23 -11.64
CA GLN A 933 -12.64 -6.05 -11.34
C GLN A 933 -13.44 -5.68 -12.58
N GLN A 934 -14.69 -5.29 -12.37
CA GLN A 934 -15.52 -4.75 -13.42
C GLN A 934 -15.10 -3.29 -13.67
N GLU A 935 -14.76 -2.98 -14.92
CA GLU A 935 -14.46 -1.62 -15.34
C GLU A 935 -15.74 -0.87 -15.71
N ALA A 936 -15.76 0.44 -15.47
CA ALA A 936 -16.81 1.30 -15.96
C ALA A 936 -16.92 1.24 -17.50
N ALA A 937 -18.15 1.18 -18.00
CA ALA A 937 -18.44 1.11 -19.42
C ALA A 937 -17.92 2.35 -20.17
N ALA A 938 -17.36 2.17 -21.35
CA ALA A 938 -16.75 3.26 -22.12
C ALA A 938 -17.75 4.35 -22.54
N ASP A 939 -18.99 3.96 -22.82
CA ASP A 939 -20.11 4.83 -23.20
C ASP A 939 -20.84 5.46 -22.00
N SER A 940 -20.45 5.11 -20.77
CA SER A 940 -21.02 5.72 -19.57
C SER A 940 -20.74 7.24 -19.51
N ALA A 941 -21.67 7.97 -18.90
CA ALA A 941 -21.54 9.40 -18.66
C ALA A 941 -20.36 9.72 -17.73
N LEU A 942 -19.83 10.94 -17.86
CA LEU A 942 -18.81 11.45 -16.96
C LEU A 942 -19.41 11.73 -15.55
N PRO A 943 -18.75 11.30 -14.46
CA PRO A 943 -19.25 11.46 -13.09
C PRO A 943 -19.41 12.93 -12.74
N GLU A 944 -20.31 13.34 -11.84
CA GLU A 944 -20.48 14.77 -11.52
C GLU A 944 -19.32 15.35 -10.67
N GLN A 945 -18.67 14.51 -9.87
CA GLN A 945 -17.58 14.87 -8.96
C GLN A 945 -16.46 13.80 -8.91
N GLY A 946 -15.40 14.04 -8.14
CA GLY A 946 -14.36 13.06 -7.82
C GLY A 946 -13.07 13.16 -8.63
N ASN A 947 -12.19 12.17 -8.49
CA ASN A 947 -10.84 12.17 -9.08
C ASN A 947 -10.82 12.33 -10.60
N LEU A 948 -11.77 11.72 -11.31
CA LEU A 948 -11.84 11.83 -12.76
C LEU A 948 -12.12 13.27 -13.21
N ARG A 949 -12.90 14.03 -12.44
CA ARG A 949 -13.19 15.44 -12.71
C ARG A 949 -11.96 16.32 -12.52
N GLY A 950 -11.21 16.12 -11.44
CA GLY A 950 -9.95 16.83 -11.28
C GLY A 950 -8.90 16.47 -12.34
N ALA A 951 -8.81 15.20 -12.75
CA ALA A 951 -7.94 14.77 -13.86
C ALA A 951 -8.31 15.47 -15.18
N MET A 952 -9.61 15.63 -15.47
CA MET A 952 -10.08 16.38 -16.63
C MET A 952 -9.58 17.84 -16.62
N GLN A 953 -9.52 18.49 -15.45
CA GLN A 953 -9.03 19.86 -15.33
C GLN A 953 -7.54 19.97 -15.63
N ILE A 954 -6.75 19.04 -15.09
CA ILE A 954 -5.32 18.99 -15.36
C ILE A 954 -5.07 18.82 -16.86
N ALA A 955 -5.82 17.93 -17.50
CA ALA A 955 -5.74 17.73 -18.95
C ALA A 955 -6.05 19.02 -19.72
N LEU A 956 -7.11 19.74 -19.35
CA LEU A 956 -7.44 21.02 -19.96
C LEU A 956 -6.32 22.06 -19.74
N LYS A 957 -5.82 22.20 -18.51
CA LYS A 957 -4.72 23.13 -18.19
C LYS A 957 -3.48 22.82 -19.03
N LEU A 958 -3.06 21.56 -19.08
CA LEU A 958 -1.93 21.12 -19.91
C LEU A 958 -2.17 21.45 -21.39
N ALA A 959 -3.36 21.14 -21.92
CA ALA A 959 -3.72 21.45 -23.29
C ALA A 959 -3.58 22.95 -23.58
N LEU A 960 -4.02 23.81 -22.67
CA LEU A 960 -3.95 25.26 -22.81
C LEU A 960 -2.51 25.80 -22.69
N GLN A 961 -1.69 25.23 -21.79
CA GLN A 961 -0.26 25.58 -21.67
C GLN A 961 0.55 25.18 -22.91
N LEU A 962 0.15 24.09 -23.57
CA LEU A 962 0.78 23.56 -24.80
C LEU A 962 0.21 24.17 -26.09
N SER A 963 -0.74 25.10 -26.00
CA SER A 963 -1.44 25.70 -27.14
C SER A 963 -1.09 27.19 -27.31
N SER A 964 -1.04 27.66 -28.56
CA SER A 964 -0.96 29.09 -28.84
C SER A 964 -2.25 29.82 -28.46
N ASP A 965 -2.20 31.14 -28.32
CA ASP A 965 -3.38 31.95 -27.97
C ASP A 965 -4.53 31.76 -28.98
N GLU A 966 -4.22 31.52 -30.26
CA GLU A 966 -5.21 31.26 -31.32
C GLU A 966 -5.85 29.87 -31.24
N GLU A 967 -5.13 28.86 -30.73
CA GLU A 967 -5.62 27.48 -30.58
C GLU A 967 -6.54 27.32 -29.35
N ARG A 968 -6.31 28.09 -28.29
CA ARG A 968 -7.01 27.94 -26.99
C ARG A 968 -8.54 27.92 -27.08
N PRO A 969 -9.23 28.79 -27.85
CA PRO A 969 -10.69 28.72 -27.98
C PRO A 969 -11.19 27.38 -28.52
N GLY A 970 -10.44 26.76 -29.44
CA GLY A 970 -10.78 25.45 -30.00
C GLY A 970 -10.60 24.31 -28.99
N VAL A 971 -9.54 24.37 -28.17
CA VAL A 971 -9.30 23.41 -27.08
C VAL A 971 -10.43 23.46 -26.04
N ILE A 972 -10.84 24.67 -25.64
CA ILE A 972 -11.96 24.87 -24.70
C ILE A 972 -13.26 24.32 -25.29
N ALA A 973 -13.52 24.54 -26.59
CA ALA A 973 -14.71 24.00 -27.25
C ALA A 973 -14.71 22.47 -27.29
N HIS A 974 -13.56 21.84 -27.57
CA HIS A 974 -13.41 20.39 -27.55
C HIS A 974 -13.67 19.82 -26.14
N TYR A 975 -13.08 20.41 -25.10
CA TYR A 975 -13.31 20.02 -23.72
C TYR A 975 -14.79 20.12 -23.31
N LYS A 976 -15.48 21.20 -23.71
CA LYS A 976 -16.93 21.38 -23.44
C LYS A 976 -17.82 20.36 -24.14
N SER A 977 -17.34 19.70 -25.19
CA SER A 977 -18.10 18.71 -25.93
C SER A 977 -18.04 17.30 -25.33
N LEU A 978 -17.21 17.06 -24.30
CA LEU A 978 -17.05 15.75 -23.69
C LEU A 978 -18.33 15.35 -22.92
N GLN A 979 -18.91 14.20 -23.26
CA GLN A 979 -20.13 13.69 -22.60
C GLN A 979 -19.89 12.33 -21.93
N THR A 980 -19.06 11.49 -22.53
CA THR A 980 -18.82 10.11 -22.11
C THR A 980 -17.38 9.88 -21.68
N ARG A 981 -17.14 8.77 -20.96
CA ARG A 981 -15.77 8.33 -20.63
C ARG A 981 -14.93 8.07 -21.88
N GLN A 982 -15.54 7.65 -22.99
CA GLN A 982 -14.86 7.47 -24.27
C GLN A 982 -14.42 8.80 -24.90
N ASP A 983 -15.25 9.85 -24.83
CA ASP A 983 -14.86 11.18 -25.32
C ASP A 983 -13.64 11.69 -24.55
N LEU A 984 -13.67 11.52 -23.22
CA LEU A 984 -12.57 11.89 -22.34
C LEU A 984 -11.26 11.18 -22.71
N ASP A 985 -11.29 9.87 -22.99
CA ASP A 985 -10.10 9.16 -23.45
C ASP A 985 -9.51 9.75 -24.72
N GLY A 986 -10.37 10.13 -25.68
CA GLY A 986 -9.94 10.83 -26.89
C GLY A 986 -9.22 12.14 -26.57
N PHE A 987 -9.76 12.92 -25.62
CA PHE A 987 -9.15 14.17 -25.18
C PHE A 987 -7.84 13.95 -24.43
N MET A 988 -7.77 13.02 -23.48
CA MET A 988 -6.56 12.68 -22.74
C MET A 988 -5.43 12.25 -23.68
N LYS A 989 -5.75 11.43 -24.70
CA LYS A 989 -4.79 11.03 -25.72
C LYS A 989 -4.27 12.23 -26.51
N TYR A 990 -5.15 13.15 -26.90
CA TYR A 990 -4.78 14.39 -27.59
C TYR A 990 -3.80 15.24 -26.74
N VAL A 991 -4.05 15.39 -25.44
CA VAL A 991 -3.17 16.16 -24.54
C VAL A 991 -1.83 15.47 -24.37
N ALA A 992 -1.85 14.17 -24.13
CA ALA A 992 -0.64 13.39 -23.92
C ALA A 992 0.28 13.43 -25.15
N GLU A 993 -0.26 13.27 -26.38
CA GLU A 993 0.53 13.36 -27.62
C GLU A 993 1.24 14.71 -27.78
N ARG A 994 0.59 15.83 -27.43
CA ARG A 994 1.21 17.16 -27.44
C ARG A 994 2.28 17.30 -26.36
N LEU A 995 2.02 16.76 -25.16
CA LEU A 995 2.98 16.78 -24.07
C LEU A 995 4.25 15.98 -24.42
N GLU A 996 4.13 14.79 -25.01
CA GLU A 996 5.34 14.02 -25.40
C GLU A 996 6.17 14.77 -26.43
N GLN A 997 5.52 15.43 -27.40
CA GLN A 997 6.22 16.23 -28.41
C GLN A 997 6.99 17.38 -27.75
N ALA A 998 6.33 18.16 -26.89
CA ALA A 998 6.93 19.29 -26.20
C ALA A 998 8.09 18.86 -25.28
N GLN A 999 7.92 17.76 -24.53
CA GLN A 999 8.99 17.23 -23.68
C GLN A 999 10.15 16.66 -24.50
N ALA A 1000 9.89 15.96 -25.61
CA ALA A 1000 10.95 15.46 -26.48
C ALA A 1000 11.76 16.59 -27.13
N GLU A 1001 11.12 17.72 -27.44
CA GLU A 1001 11.81 18.92 -27.91
C GLU A 1001 12.63 19.59 -26.80
N ARG A 1002 12.07 19.73 -25.59
CA ARG A 1002 12.81 20.23 -24.41
C ARG A 1002 14.04 19.38 -24.12
N ASP A 1003 13.88 18.06 -24.03
CA ASP A 1003 14.97 17.14 -23.72
C ASP A 1003 16.08 17.19 -24.79
N LYS A 1004 15.71 17.28 -26.08
CA LYS A 1004 16.69 17.49 -27.16
C LYS A 1004 17.42 18.81 -27.02
N ALA A 1005 16.73 19.86 -26.59
CA ALA A 1005 17.34 21.18 -26.38
C ALA A 1005 18.29 21.16 -25.17
N GLU A 1006 17.93 20.50 -24.08
CA GLU A 1006 18.78 20.29 -22.90
C GLU A 1006 20.03 19.47 -23.26
N ASP A 1007 19.86 18.37 -23.98
CA ASP A 1007 20.97 17.56 -24.50
C ASP A 1007 21.88 18.39 -25.41
N ALA A 1008 21.32 19.22 -26.29
CA ALA A 1008 22.10 20.08 -27.18
C ALA A 1008 22.81 21.23 -26.45
N ALA A 1009 22.19 21.81 -25.41
CA ALA A 1009 22.81 22.80 -24.54
C ALA A 1009 23.98 22.18 -23.77
N GLN A 1010 23.80 20.95 -23.28
CA GLN A 1010 24.88 20.15 -22.71
C GLN A 1010 25.97 19.80 -23.72
N VAL A 1011 25.75 19.84 -25.04
CA VAL A 1011 26.79 19.60 -26.07
C VAL A 1011 27.51 20.88 -26.52
N LYS A 1012 26.87 22.06 -26.42
CA LYS A 1012 27.43 23.35 -26.89
C LYS A 1012 28.41 24.01 -25.92
N VAL A 1013 28.32 23.69 -24.63
CA VAL A 1013 29.25 24.12 -23.56
C VAL A 1013 30.37 23.10 -23.47
#